data_AF-A0A0J8QNQ4-F1
#
_entry.id   AF-A0A0J8QNQ4-F1
#
_cell.length_a   1.000
_cell.length_b   1.000
_cell.length_c   1.000
_cell.angle_alpha   90.00
_cell.angle_beta   90.00
_cell.angle_gamma   90.00
#
_symmetry.space_group_name_H-M   'P 1'
#
loop_
_entity.id
_entity.type
_entity.pdbx_description
1 polymer ?
#
loop_
_entity_poly.entity_id
_entity_poly.type
_entity_poly.pdbx_seq_one_letter_code
_entity_poly.pdbx_strand_id
1 'polypeptide(L)'
;MAEQPKNLTIPLKLDAFVFNRSVCNGNEDDAKIAPITQPNYTFLQLNDTLIQPDILDHVDLHNAIPAESNPRLMDLGQGTVRSNRVGVYLHWILPRFYRSGAAASPSGAPGHTQRRQQKGLRASGAENPANDYSAPEFPALPNRWVEIRTLYPNDPTTAPKGAEIDPVEAWVIESDRLRSIDDEALSNADLQVDISPYITSNKESIGNINLKKQAEAFIGYKQRANQWSEDPSKARVDLTAVSSSNQLFVDYQPHCSNVFSTVDTFACKINGTDSHLTQAVASYYVIGWHSEAADGPFGKMDPSSHLTRRGRMDALSMAMKGEKELPEEIKKWLGSEDPAQILCHGAMYDVEWNASTLPPKVPANDASQTLTDSMSVAVGTTPIDSLLAYIESHKTEGLEQDLRLIAPLLRAQDEGVDAHRAATDEVLNWNFARESGGQYWLFQSPDDKPAVKPSDTEAAYLEQLNRAQRMLDGTSRQILQLQWQLFSYWWQLASSPEASPPPMPVEALTNRINKLIGLAQTLQTFIDSLSRDTSKFSRLPQSGVLREFSQPRDPTLLVAGISAGWPDDYLDRLEVRLDTQLVGATPSFNVSPFCIDRLPQPLQKTAQALVEEFVALRVGEVTPPKYHYVPLYHDHGKHGLATDPLRDQWGKTQPWAPLFLEWQADYFHIPWKDWDLVQEQKGQLDPHWRFGITPGTDLAKEQIKDIRSLSGRILLLPQPSFSLQAAIDQLFNSIDPEVLKKYLPTKEQRDNVLYNTYKLPFLSAPLDGFTDHLLTLSHGTHIKPNARYPGEGVQPMVDAYKGPFHYNELKLIGIHSEMTPYASLVRFTAEQALMTTAVSLDDPSPVPFKPVTHGQFRFKKLNIIDKFVFLPDGTFYREVRIASPTAPQHTSTSAKWLPFNPPATSPDTGQLDQLLNKLADPDQTYLLAFLDMANKSLESSSSVPSAYATFMNSLVGRPLALVNAGWSLELATDAKSNQSTLDPRPPKLGLLGGQDIYQFPVKLGDENRASDGLVGYFKTKSRLKAGDELDLSKIFTYYTGNNPTGPLEEISTTNFPDFQAFWLKPDSYIERGNDAQQGAQEFFRDWNCAFQVFGMIIDPFVPVTAYSSMLPMNNLRLPPWTWQKAFEKMTAFFHMGPTIVSDDVQQYYHSDKALSADYKLYPPSSDQTIEGSAVGIPSLQSASWAWLQPFINATSDNPQYMALGLGKVDSKPKYQKGPYTAIEGYLQLKAPIIRPEDAASGSAGPG
;
A
#
# COMPACT_ATOMS: atom_id res chain seq x y z
N MET A 1 29.93 16.53 48.01
CA MET A 1 29.00 17.09 47.01
C MET A 1 28.43 15.93 46.22
N ALA A 2 27.18 16.01 45.74
CA ALA A 2 26.72 15.07 44.72
C ALA A 2 27.48 15.37 43.42
N GLU A 3 27.95 14.33 42.74
CA GLU A 3 28.58 14.44 41.44
C GLU A 3 27.48 14.72 40.40
N GLN A 4 27.62 15.78 39.60
CA GLN A 4 26.59 16.12 38.61
C GLN A 4 26.48 14.99 37.56
N PRO A 5 25.25 14.57 37.20
CA PRO A 5 25.06 13.51 36.21
C PRO A 5 25.66 13.93 34.86
N LYS A 6 26.31 12.99 34.18
CA LYS A 6 26.89 13.24 32.86
C LYS A 6 25.80 13.54 31.84
N ASN A 7 26.06 14.51 30.96
CA ASN A 7 25.16 14.86 29.86
C ASN A 7 25.38 13.94 28.66
N LEU A 8 24.31 13.71 27.88
CA LEU A 8 24.35 12.91 26.66
C LEU A 8 24.53 13.80 25.42
N THR A 9 25.51 13.48 24.59
CA THR A 9 25.77 14.19 23.33
C THR A 9 25.15 13.44 22.16
N ILE A 10 24.32 14.13 21.38
CA ILE A 10 23.52 13.58 20.29
C ILE A 10 24.03 14.18 18.96
N PRO A 11 24.61 13.39 18.06
CA PRO A 11 25.06 13.89 16.77
C PRO A 11 23.86 14.21 15.86
N LEU A 12 24.03 15.21 14.98
CA LEU A 12 23.16 15.49 13.84
C LEU A 12 23.99 15.77 12.58
N LYS A 13 23.34 15.78 11.41
CA LYS A 13 23.99 16.19 10.15
C LYS A 13 23.82 17.69 9.95
N LEU A 14 24.94 18.37 9.66
CA LEU A 14 25.02 19.78 9.26
C LEU A 14 25.40 19.82 7.77
N ASP A 15 24.66 20.57 6.95
CA ASP A 15 24.98 20.80 5.55
C ASP A 15 25.33 22.29 5.34
N ALA A 16 26.25 22.58 4.41
CA ALA A 16 26.67 23.94 4.06
C ALA A 16 26.58 24.19 2.54
N PHE A 17 25.74 25.13 2.13
CA PHE A 17 25.48 25.48 0.74
C PHE A 17 26.02 26.88 0.42
N VAL A 18 26.93 26.97 -0.56
CA VAL A 18 27.51 28.24 -1.04
C VAL A 18 26.56 28.91 -2.01
N PHE A 19 26.06 30.11 -1.69
CA PHE A 19 25.18 30.88 -2.58
C PHE A 19 25.84 32.20 -3.01
N ASN A 20 26.07 32.34 -4.32
CA ASN A 20 26.63 33.53 -4.95
C ASN A 20 26.02 33.75 -6.35
N ARG A 21 26.39 34.86 -7.01
CA ARG A 21 25.88 35.25 -8.34
C ARG A 21 26.12 34.20 -9.42
N SER A 22 27.27 33.53 -9.39
CA SER A 22 27.66 32.55 -10.41
C SER A 22 26.85 31.25 -10.32
N VAL A 23 26.39 30.86 -9.12
CA VAL A 23 25.44 29.73 -8.94
C VAL A 23 24.05 30.05 -9.53
N CYS A 24 23.73 31.32 -9.77
CA CYS A 24 22.50 31.74 -10.46
C CYS A 24 22.66 31.92 -11.99
N ASN A 25 23.84 31.60 -12.54
CA ASN A 25 24.23 31.84 -13.94
C ASN A 25 24.68 30.54 -14.65
N GLY A 26 24.01 29.41 -14.37
CA GLY A 26 24.18 28.18 -15.13
C GLY A 26 23.67 28.28 -16.57
N ASN A 27 23.92 27.24 -17.37
CA ASN A 27 23.39 27.07 -18.72
C ASN A 27 21.91 26.64 -18.70
N GLU A 28 21.32 26.41 -19.89
CA GLU A 28 19.93 25.95 -19.99
C GLU A 28 19.71 24.56 -19.37
N ASP A 29 20.72 23.69 -19.39
CA ASP A 29 20.67 22.32 -18.88
C ASP A 29 21.18 22.16 -17.43
N ASP A 30 21.80 23.20 -16.87
CA ASP A 30 22.29 23.22 -15.48
C ASP A 30 21.12 23.33 -14.47
N ALA A 31 21.37 22.91 -13.22
CA ALA A 31 20.39 23.10 -12.15
C ALA A 31 20.19 24.58 -11.80
N LYS A 32 18.93 24.98 -11.61
CA LYS A 32 18.52 26.37 -11.50
C LYS A 32 18.14 26.71 -10.06
N ILE A 33 18.76 27.76 -9.50
CA ILE A 33 18.40 28.21 -8.15
C ILE A 33 17.10 29.02 -8.20
N ALA A 34 16.03 28.40 -7.73
CA ALA A 34 14.73 29.04 -7.65
C ALA A 34 14.74 30.31 -6.76
N PRO A 35 13.88 31.29 -7.07
CA PRO A 35 13.31 32.24 -6.11
C PRO A 35 12.94 31.57 -4.77
N ILE A 36 12.96 32.35 -3.68
CA ILE A 36 12.41 31.88 -2.41
C ILE A 36 10.89 31.95 -2.47
N THR A 37 10.24 30.80 -2.66
CA THR A 37 8.82 30.59 -2.36
C THR A 37 8.67 30.28 -0.86
N GLN A 38 7.70 30.90 -0.19
CA GLN A 38 7.34 30.65 1.20
C GLN A 38 5.85 30.27 1.29
N PRO A 39 5.40 29.63 2.38
CA PRO A 39 3.99 29.28 2.56
C PRO A 39 3.16 30.55 2.74
N ASN A 40 2.11 30.72 1.94
CA ASN A 40 1.28 31.92 2.00
C ASN A 40 0.12 31.75 3.00
N TYR A 41 0.40 32.01 4.28
CA TYR A 41 -0.61 31.89 5.34
C TYR A 41 -1.74 32.92 5.28
N THR A 42 -1.75 33.88 4.33
CA THR A 42 -2.99 34.64 4.03
C THR A 42 -4.09 33.73 3.46
N PHE A 43 -3.72 32.65 2.77
CA PHE A 43 -4.65 31.66 2.21
C PHE A 43 -5.33 30.77 3.27
N LEU A 44 -4.94 30.88 4.54
CA LEU A 44 -5.66 30.28 5.68
C LEU A 44 -6.90 31.09 6.10
N GLN A 45 -7.06 32.33 5.61
CA GLN A 45 -8.23 33.14 5.92
C GLN A 45 -9.45 32.67 5.11
N LEU A 46 -10.60 32.53 5.76
CA LEU A 46 -11.85 32.05 5.16
C LEU A 46 -12.59 33.13 4.36
N ASN A 47 -11.83 33.80 3.49
CA ASN A 47 -12.26 34.81 2.54
C ASN A 47 -12.22 34.22 1.13
N ASP A 48 -13.26 34.50 0.34
CA ASP A 48 -13.49 34.01 -1.02
C ASP A 48 -12.41 34.41 -2.03
N THR A 49 -11.68 35.50 -1.79
CA THR A 49 -10.57 35.96 -2.62
C THR A 49 -9.20 35.46 -2.18
N LEU A 50 -9.09 34.81 -1.01
CA LEU A 50 -7.83 34.36 -0.42
C LEU A 50 -7.73 32.84 -0.26
N ILE A 51 -8.83 32.14 0.02
CA ILE A 51 -8.78 30.70 0.31
C ILE A 51 -8.30 29.88 -0.88
N GLN A 52 -7.31 29.01 -0.68
CA GLN A 52 -6.73 28.13 -1.70
C GLN A 52 -6.72 26.66 -1.27
N PRO A 53 -6.75 25.70 -2.23
CA PRO A 53 -6.69 24.27 -1.92
C PRO A 53 -5.27 23.81 -1.48
N ASP A 54 -4.23 24.60 -1.75
CA ASP A 54 -2.89 24.48 -1.17
C ASP A 54 -2.37 25.88 -0.81
N ILE A 55 -1.69 26.01 0.35
CA ILE A 55 -1.02 27.24 0.79
C ILE A 55 0.44 27.34 0.29
N LEU A 56 0.89 26.36 -0.48
CA LEU A 56 2.22 26.24 -1.05
C LEU A 56 2.17 26.28 -2.58
N ASP A 57 2.31 27.47 -3.17
CA ASP A 57 2.40 27.64 -4.62
C ASP A 57 3.53 26.79 -5.24
N HIS A 58 3.34 26.33 -6.47
CA HIS A 58 4.38 25.61 -7.21
C HIS A 58 5.63 26.50 -7.41
N VAL A 59 6.82 25.90 -7.34
CA VAL A 59 8.09 26.64 -7.49
C VAL A 59 8.17 27.30 -8.88
N ASP A 60 8.27 28.63 -8.91
CA ASP A 60 8.55 29.40 -10.12
C ASP A 60 10.01 29.23 -10.53
N LEU A 61 10.24 28.92 -11.80
CA LEU A 61 11.57 28.84 -12.39
C LEU A 61 11.77 29.86 -13.53
N HIS A 62 10.74 30.63 -13.91
CA HIS A 62 10.81 31.63 -14.98
C HIS A 62 11.85 32.73 -14.67
N ASN A 63 12.02 33.05 -13.39
CA ASN A 63 12.97 34.05 -12.90
C ASN A 63 14.19 33.41 -12.19
N ALA A 64 14.48 32.13 -12.41
CA ALA A 64 15.65 31.50 -11.79
C ALA A 64 16.99 31.86 -12.49
N ILE A 65 16.91 32.28 -13.76
CA ILE A 65 18.04 32.60 -14.65
C ILE A 65 17.66 33.80 -15.56
N PRO A 66 18.59 34.70 -15.91
CA PRO A 66 19.94 34.84 -15.35
C PRO A 66 19.92 35.43 -13.93
N ALA A 67 21.09 35.54 -13.30
CA ALA A 67 21.23 36.06 -11.95
C ALA A 67 20.62 37.46 -11.76
N GLU A 68 20.57 38.27 -12.82
CA GLU A 68 20.04 39.64 -12.81
C GLU A 68 18.50 39.70 -12.75
N SER A 69 17.79 38.65 -13.17
CA SER A 69 16.33 38.53 -12.99
C SER A 69 15.95 37.79 -11.71
N ASN A 70 16.90 37.19 -10.99
CA ASN A 70 16.61 36.29 -9.89
C ASN A 70 16.34 37.03 -8.55
N PRO A 71 15.09 37.06 -8.04
CA PRO A 71 14.74 37.78 -6.82
C PRO A 71 15.32 37.17 -5.53
N ARG A 72 15.89 35.96 -5.58
CA ARG A 72 16.67 35.43 -4.44
C ARG A 72 17.98 36.21 -4.29
N LEU A 73 18.60 36.62 -5.39
CA LEU A 73 19.88 37.35 -5.40
C LEU A 73 19.69 38.88 -5.47
N MET A 74 18.73 39.33 -6.27
CA MET A 74 18.57 40.74 -6.65
C MET A 74 17.32 41.35 -6.02
N ASP A 75 17.41 42.63 -5.66
CA ASP A 75 16.22 43.46 -5.53
C ASP A 75 15.82 43.97 -6.92
N LEU A 76 14.73 43.42 -7.47
CA LEU A 76 14.26 43.76 -8.81
C LEU A 76 13.66 45.18 -8.91
N GLY A 77 13.32 45.81 -7.77
CA GLY A 77 12.85 47.20 -7.73
C GLY A 77 13.98 48.23 -7.72
N GLN A 78 15.14 47.88 -7.14
CA GLN A 78 16.31 48.75 -7.03
C GLN A 78 17.44 48.42 -8.02
N GLY A 79 17.45 47.21 -8.59
CA GLY A 79 18.55 46.71 -9.44
C GLY A 79 19.83 46.36 -8.67
N THR A 80 19.73 46.11 -7.37
CA THR A 80 20.87 45.90 -6.45
C THR A 80 20.97 44.44 -5.98
N VAL A 81 22.18 43.98 -5.62
CA VAL A 81 22.37 42.65 -5.02
C VAL A 81 21.96 42.70 -3.54
N ARG A 82 21.14 41.74 -3.10
CA ARG A 82 20.77 41.54 -1.71
C ARG A 82 21.91 40.86 -0.94
N SER A 83 22.91 41.64 -0.51
CA SER A 83 24.12 41.12 0.16
C SER A 83 23.82 40.35 1.46
N ASN A 84 22.71 40.64 2.14
CA ASN A 84 22.22 39.89 3.28
C ASN A 84 21.82 38.43 2.94
N ARG A 85 21.56 38.13 1.67
CA ARG A 85 21.23 36.78 1.17
C ARG A 85 22.44 36.06 0.56
N VAL A 86 23.59 36.70 0.43
CA VAL A 86 24.79 36.15 -0.25
C VAL A 86 25.79 35.65 0.78
N GLY A 87 26.25 34.40 0.65
CA GLY A 87 27.10 33.76 1.64
C GLY A 87 26.96 32.23 1.68
N VAL A 88 27.26 31.64 2.83
CA VAL A 88 27.02 30.21 3.12
C VAL A 88 25.73 30.05 3.90
N TYR A 89 24.82 29.23 3.39
CA TYR A 89 23.63 28.77 4.10
C TYR A 89 23.94 27.48 4.83
N LEU A 90 23.71 27.45 6.14
CA LEU A 90 23.82 26.25 6.98
C LEU A 90 22.41 25.73 7.29
N HIS A 91 22.22 24.41 7.26
CA HIS A 91 20.99 23.74 7.72
C HIS A 91 21.36 22.47 8.50
N TRP A 92 20.62 22.18 9.57
CA TRP A 92 20.89 21.00 10.41
C TRP A 92 19.67 20.08 10.55
N ILE A 93 19.88 18.80 10.22
CA ILE A 93 18.83 17.79 10.17
C ILE A 93 18.53 17.25 11.57
N LEU A 94 17.33 17.51 12.07
CA LEU A 94 16.88 17.00 13.37
C LEU A 94 16.80 15.45 13.38
N PRO A 95 17.40 14.77 14.39
CA PRO A 95 17.38 13.31 14.49
C PRO A 95 15.97 12.69 14.56
N ARG A 96 15.84 11.45 14.04
CA ARG A 96 14.57 10.72 13.86
C ARG A 96 13.66 10.64 15.10
N PHE A 97 14.21 10.58 16.31
CA PHE A 97 13.40 10.45 17.53
C PHE A 97 12.53 11.69 17.81
N TYR A 98 12.98 12.89 17.47
CA TYR A 98 12.17 14.12 17.54
C TYR A 98 10.98 14.09 16.56
N ARG A 99 11.09 13.34 15.46
CA ARG A 99 10.07 13.16 14.42
C ARG A 99 9.14 11.98 14.70
N SER A 100 9.21 11.37 15.89
CA SER A 100 8.58 10.08 16.20
C SER A 100 7.59 10.18 17.36
N GLY A 101 6.37 10.64 17.09
CA GLY A 101 5.32 10.84 18.09
C GLY A 101 4.73 9.56 18.74
N ALA A 102 3.72 9.72 19.58
CA ALA A 102 2.97 8.63 20.23
C ALA A 102 1.46 8.90 20.23
N ALA A 103 0.68 7.91 19.83
CA ALA A 103 -0.78 7.88 19.89
C ALA A 103 -1.26 6.53 20.46
N ALA A 104 -2.55 6.42 20.77
CA ALA A 104 -3.24 5.16 21.07
C ALA A 104 -4.68 5.17 20.56
N SER A 105 -5.20 4.00 20.20
CA SER A 105 -6.65 3.78 20.08
C SER A 105 -7.32 3.82 21.46
N PRO A 106 -8.65 3.97 21.55
CA PRO A 106 -9.38 3.83 22.81
C PRO A 106 -9.11 2.49 23.52
N SER A 107 -8.93 1.40 22.76
CA SER A 107 -8.55 0.08 23.28
C SER A 107 -7.09 0.00 23.77
N GLY A 108 -6.19 0.84 23.25
CA GLY A 108 -4.78 0.90 23.64
C GLY A 108 -4.48 1.91 24.76
N ALA A 109 -5.46 2.70 25.18
CA ALA A 109 -5.29 3.75 26.19
C ALA A 109 -4.61 3.27 27.51
N PRO A 110 -4.90 2.07 28.08
CA PRO A 110 -4.24 1.62 29.31
C PRO A 110 -2.72 1.44 29.20
N GLY A 111 -2.18 1.21 28.00
CA GLY A 111 -0.72 1.13 27.77
C GLY A 111 -0.09 2.47 27.34
N HIS A 112 -0.91 3.49 27.07
CA HIS A 112 -0.46 4.72 26.44
C HIS A 112 0.46 5.55 27.34
N THR A 113 0.11 5.74 28.62
CA THR A 113 0.93 6.54 29.55
C THR A 113 2.31 5.94 29.79
N GLN A 114 2.42 4.61 29.91
CA GLN A 114 3.73 3.96 30.02
C GLN A 114 4.58 4.24 28.76
N ARG A 115 3.98 4.24 27.57
CA ARG A 115 4.65 4.59 26.30
C ARG A 115 5.05 6.07 26.22
N ARG A 116 4.24 6.99 26.76
CA ARG A 116 4.58 8.42 26.90
C ARG A 116 5.77 8.62 27.84
N GLN A 117 5.74 8.00 29.03
CA GLN A 117 6.84 8.04 30.00
C GLN A 117 8.12 7.43 29.43
N GLN A 118 8.04 6.32 28.71
CA GLN A 118 9.17 5.70 28.00
C GLN A 118 9.81 6.66 27.00
N LYS A 119 9.01 7.37 26.19
CA LYS A 119 9.49 8.38 25.22
C LYS A 119 9.85 9.75 25.83
N GLY A 120 9.65 9.96 27.13
CA GLY A 120 9.92 11.25 27.79
C GLY A 120 8.97 12.38 27.36
N LEU A 121 7.76 12.06 26.90
CA LEU A 121 6.75 13.06 26.55
C LEU A 121 6.20 13.76 27.81
N ARG A 122 5.63 14.96 27.63
CA ARG A 122 5.00 15.72 28.71
C ARG A 122 3.85 14.91 29.33
N ALA A 123 3.61 15.12 30.62
CA ALA A 123 2.40 14.63 31.26
C ALA A 123 1.32 15.70 31.09
N SER A 124 0.36 15.45 30.19
CA SER A 124 -0.93 16.16 30.26
C SER A 124 -1.63 15.83 31.60
N GLY A 125 -2.55 16.70 32.03
CA GLY A 125 -3.23 16.59 33.33
C GLY A 125 -3.85 15.19 33.55
N ALA A 126 -3.94 14.80 34.83
CA ALA A 126 -4.25 13.45 35.31
C ALA A 126 -5.25 12.67 34.43
N GLU A 127 -4.91 11.41 34.12
CA GLU A 127 -5.62 10.54 33.19
C GLU A 127 -7.14 10.58 33.36
N ASN A 128 -7.80 11.26 32.41
CA ASN A 128 -9.23 11.16 32.23
C ASN A 128 -9.49 10.23 31.03
N PRO A 129 -10.15 9.07 31.20
CA PRO A 129 -10.45 8.16 30.09
C PRO A 129 -11.40 8.75 29.03
N ALA A 130 -11.92 9.97 29.23
CA ALA A 130 -12.63 10.75 28.22
C ALA A 130 -11.71 11.55 27.25
N ASN A 131 -10.39 11.58 27.48
CA ASN A 131 -9.43 12.31 26.65
C ASN A 131 -9.14 11.57 25.32
N ASP A 132 -8.97 12.30 24.22
CA ASP A 132 -8.60 11.72 22.91
C ASP A 132 -7.08 11.53 22.76
N TYR A 133 -6.63 10.28 22.90
CA TYR A 133 -5.23 9.86 22.74
C TYR A 133 -4.88 9.43 21.30
N SER A 134 -5.81 9.54 20.34
CA SER A 134 -5.57 9.14 18.95
C SER A 134 -5.10 10.30 18.05
N ALA A 135 -4.76 11.45 18.65
CA ALA A 135 -3.88 12.46 18.07
C ALA A 135 -2.44 12.23 18.57
N PRO A 136 -1.42 12.17 17.69
CA PRO A 136 -0.04 11.89 18.10
C PRO A 136 0.62 13.07 18.82
N GLU A 137 1.15 12.81 20.02
CA GLU A 137 2.00 13.75 20.77
C GLU A 137 3.48 13.56 20.38
N PHE A 138 4.19 14.65 20.09
CA PHE A 138 5.60 14.66 19.68
C PHE A 138 6.51 15.29 20.75
N PRO A 139 7.80 14.90 20.83
CA PRO A 139 8.76 15.60 21.71
C PRO A 139 8.94 17.07 21.31
N ALA A 140 9.26 17.91 22.29
CA ALA A 140 9.74 19.27 22.04
C ALA A 140 11.07 19.25 21.27
N LEU A 141 11.32 20.26 20.44
CA LEU A 141 12.58 20.44 19.72
C LEU A 141 13.55 21.34 20.51
N PRO A 142 14.88 21.19 20.36
CA PRO A 142 15.82 22.15 20.93
C PRO A 142 15.54 23.54 20.38
N ASN A 143 15.28 24.49 21.28
CA ASN A 143 14.83 25.84 20.98
C ASN A 143 15.94 26.90 21.10
N ARG A 144 17.15 26.48 21.51
CA ARG A 144 18.36 27.31 21.59
C ARG A 144 19.51 26.62 20.88
N TRP A 145 20.21 27.37 20.04
CA TRP A 145 21.40 26.88 19.34
C TRP A 145 22.51 27.92 19.41
N VAL A 146 23.76 27.46 19.49
CA VAL A 146 24.97 28.24 19.25
C VAL A 146 25.57 27.76 17.93
N GLU A 147 25.56 28.65 16.95
CA GLU A 147 26.29 28.55 15.69
C GLU A 147 27.69 29.14 15.91
N ILE A 148 28.73 28.41 15.53
CA ILE A 148 30.13 28.83 15.61
C ILE A 148 30.73 28.73 14.21
N ARG A 149 31.38 29.80 13.77
CA ARG A 149 32.24 29.83 12.58
C ARG A 149 33.68 30.02 13.01
N THR A 150 34.57 29.13 12.56
CA THR A 150 36.01 29.37 12.60
C THR A 150 36.50 29.70 11.20
N LEU A 151 37.37 30.71 11.09
CA LEU A 151 37.97 31.16 9.85
C LEU A 151 39.48 30.90 9.84
N TYR A 152 40.09 31.03 8.67
CA TYR A 152 41.54 31.05 8.49
C TYR A 152 42.00 32.44 8.00
N PRO A 153 42.17 33.46 8.88
CA PRO A 153 42.53 34.82 8.45
C PRO A 153 43.89 34.92 7.73
N ASN A 154 44.81 34.01 8.06
CA ASN A 154 46.15 33.93 7.48
C ASN A 154 46.21 33.07 6.19
N ASP A 155 45.09 32.50 5.73
CA ASP A 155 45.10 31.67 4.53
C ASP A 155 45.46 32.49 3.27
N PRO A 156 46.23 31.94 2.31
CA PRO A 156 46.52 32.60 1.04
C PRO A 156 45.27 33.05 0.27
N THR A 157 44.16 32.31 0.34
CA THR A 157 42.90 32.59 -0.37
C THR A 157 42.04 33.69 0.28
N THR A 158 42.08 33.86 1.61
CA THR A 158 41.19 34.81 2.31
C THR A 158 41.32 36.24 1.78
N ALA A 159 40.23 36.84 1.30
CA ALA A 159 40.23 38.13 0.63
C ALA A 159 39.00 38.99 1.00
N PRO A 160 39.12 40.33 1.03
CA PRO A 160 40.32 41.12 0.75
C PRO A 160 41.34 41.09 1.90
N LYS A 161 42.63 41.20 1.55
CA LYS A 161 43.72 41.25 2.55
C LYS A 161 43.64 42.55 3.35
N GLY A 162 43.77 42.46 4.67
CA GLY A 162 43.68 43.61 5.58
C GLY A 162 42.26 43.90 6.10
N ALA A 163 41.29 43.02 5.85
CA ALA A 163 40.01 43.06 6.57
C ALA A 163 40.20 42.70 8.06
N GLU A 164 39.40 43.34 8.92
CA GLU A 164 39.24 43.02 10.33
C GLU A 164 38.35 41.76 10.43
N ILE A 165 38.95 40.63 10.84
CA ILE A 165 38.33 39.30 10.87
C ILE A 165 38.63 38.64 12.22
N ASP A 166 37.59 38.30 12.98
CA ASP A 166 37.72 37.44 14.16
C ASP A 166 37.96 35.97 13.71
N PRO A 167 39.01 35.27 14.22
CA PRO A 167 39.29 33.87 13.86
C PRO A 167 38.18 32.89 14.26
N VAL A 168 37.37 33.27 15.26
CA VAL A 168 36.20 32.54 15.75
C VAL A 168 35.11 33.57 16.00
N GLU A 169 33.93 33.36 15.41
CA GLU A 169 32.72 34.13 15.70
C GLU A 169 31.56 33.16 15.99
N ALA A 170 30.61 33.59 16.83
CA ALA A 170 29.47 32.77 17.21
C ALA A 170 28.17 33.57 17.33
N TRP A 171 27.04 32.90 17.08
CA TRP A 171 25.68 33.44 17.17
C TRP A 171 24.78 32.52 17.99
N VAL A 172 23.84 33.10 18.73
CA VAL A 172 22.74 32.36 19.35
C VAL A 172 21.51 32.46 18.45
N ILE A 173 20.85 31.31 18.24
CA ILE A 173 19.57 31.19 17.56
C ILE A 173 18.48 30.81 18.56
N GLU A 174 17.38 31.56 18.57
CA GLU A 174 16.18 31.27 19.37
C GLU A 174 15.05 30.76 18.46
N SER A 175 15.01 29.45 18.21
CA SER A 175 14.09 28.84 17.23
C SER A 175 12.60 29.06 17.55
N ASP A 176 12.26 29.28 18.82
CA ASP A 176 10.88 29.37 19.34
C ASP A 176 10.33 30.82 19.49
N ARG A 177 11.15 31.84 19.21
CA ARG A 177 10.82 33.24 19.51
C ARG A 177 9.71 33.75 18.59
N LEU A 178 8.52 33.98 19.12
CA LEU A 178 7.41 34.56 18.36
C LEU A 178 7.63 36.05 18.11
N ARG A 179 7.49 36.46 16.84
CA ARG A 179 7.55 37.84 16.35
C ARG A 179 6.28 38.14 15.54
N SER A 180 5.70 39.33 15.73
CA SER A 180 4.62 39.86 14.88
C SER A 180 5.21 40.72 13.78
N ILE A 181 4.52 40.86 12.64
CA ILE A 181 4.88 41.81 11.58
C ILE A 181 5.01 43.27 12.08
N ASP A 182 4.29 43.63 13.15
CA ASP A 182 4.34 44.95 13.81
C ASP A 182 5.54 45.15 14.76
N ASP A 183 6.39 44.14 14.99
CA ASP A 183 7.58 44.29 15.83
C ASP A 183 8.60 45.21 15.14
N GLU A 184 9.01 46.30 15.80
CA GLU A 184 10.03 47.24 15.27
C GLU A 184 11.32 46.51 14.86
N ALA A 185 11.65 45.37 15.51
CA ALA A 185 12.78 44.53 15.16
C ALA A 185 12.65 43.81 13.80
N LEU A 186 11.47 43.75 13.19
CA LEU A 186 11.26 43.23 11.83
C LEU A 186 11.29 44.32 10.76
N SER A 187 11.21 45.61 11.10
CA SER A 187 11.16 46.72 10.14
C SER A 187 12.36 46.80 9.17
N ASN A 188 13.50 46.21 9.55
CA ASN A 188 14.73 46.11 8.76
C ASN A 188 15.15 44.66 8.47
N ALA A 189 14.30 43.67 8.77
CA ALA A 189 14.60 42.24 8.60
C ALA A 189 14.11 41.73 7.24
N ASP A 190 14.87 40.84 6.61
CA ASP A 190 14.46 40.21 5.36
C ASP A 190 13.54 39.00 5.65
N LEU A 191 12.24 39.18 5.42
CA LEU A 191 11.19 38.21 5.76
C LEU A 191 11.37 36.82 5.10
N GLN A 192 12.27 36.69 4.12
CA GLN A 192 12.56 35.42 3.44
C GLN A 192 13.79 34.67 4.00
N VAL A 193 14.71 35.34 4.71
CA VAL A 193 15.96 34.72 5.21
C VAL A 193 16.27 34.96 6.69
N ASP A 194 15.68 35.99 7.32
CA ASP A 194 15.91 36.30 8.74
C ASP A 194 14.85 35.69 9.68
N ILE A 195 13.72 35.24 9.13
CA ILE A 195 12.52 34.82 9.87
C ILE A 195 11.83 33.64 9.15
N SER A 196 11.00 32.88 9.89
CA SER A 196 10.19 31.79 9.33
C SER A 196 8.68 32.01 9.61
N PRO A 197 7.78 31.97 8.61
CA PRO A 197 6.33 32.02 8.83
C PRO A 197 5.84 30.85 9.70
N TYR A 198 4.93 31.09 10.64
CA TYR A 198 4.51 30.03 11.59
C TYR A 198 3.07 30.13 12.11
N ILE A 199 2.42 28.97 12.25
CA ILE A 199 1.05 28.85 12.79
C ILE A 199 1.10 28.72 14.31
N THR A 200 0.54 29.70 15.02
CA THR A 200 0.63 29.88 16.48
C THR A 200 -0.50 29.25 17.29
N SER A 201 -1.53 28.72 16.60
CA SER A 201 -2.70 28.12 17.24
C SER A 201 -2.36 26.96 18.19
N ASN A 202 -1.22 26.29 18.00
CA ASN A 202 -0.74 25.15 18.80
C ASN A 202 -0.59 25.42 20.33
N LYS A 203 -0.71 26.68 20.77
CA LYS A 203 -0.64 27.11 22.18
C LYS A 203 -1.94 27.76 22.67
N GLU A 204 -2.91 27.99 21.78
CA GLU A 204 -4.22 28.58 22.10
C GLU A 204 -5.26 27.46 22.30
N SER A 205 -6.21 27.64 23.22
CA SER A 205 -7.37 26.74 23.32
C SER A 205 -8.22 26.86 22.05
N ILE A 206 -8.74 25.75 21.50
CA ILE A 206 -9.36 25.73 20.15
C ILE A 206 -10.41 26.83 19.91
N GLY A 207 -11.23 27.15 20.92
CA GLY A 207 -12.25 28.20 20.82
C GLY A 207 -11.75 29.64 20.70
N ASN A 208 -10.43 29.89 20.85
CA ASN A 208 -9.80 31.21 20.76
C ASN A 208 -8.91 31.40 19.51
N ILE A 209 -8.76 30.37 18.67
CA ILE A 209 -7.90 30.43 17.48
C ILE A 209 -8.38 31.54 16.55
N ASN A 210 -7.49 32.49 16.26
CA ASN A 210 -7.74 33.58 15.31
C ASN A 210 -6.99 33.33 14.00
N LEU A 211 -7.71 33.14 12.89
CA LEU A 211 -7.13 32.78 11.59
C LEU A 211 -6.40 33.96 10.93
N LYS A 212 -6.81 35.20 11.17
CA LYS A 212 -6.19 36.38 10.55
C LYS A 212 -4.76 36.59 11.02
N LYS A 213 -4.52 36.47 12.34
CA LYS A 213 -3.20 36.57 12.96
C LYS A 213 -2.18 35.55 12.46
N GLN A 214 -2.61 34.43 11.88
CA GLN A 214 -1.69 33.38 11.39
C GLN A 214 -0.88 33.85 10.16
N ALA A 215 -1.34 34.87 9.45
CA ALA A 215 -0.59 35.51 8.36
C ALA A 215 0.43 36.56 8.85
N GLU A 216 0.37 36.94 10.13
CA GLU A 216 1.16 38.03 10.73
C GLU A 216 2.25 37.48 11.69
N ALA A 217 2.32 36.16 11.86
CA ALA A 217 3.12 35.47 12.87
C ALA A 217 4.35 34.75 12.28
N PHE A 218 5.51 35.01 12.89
CA PHE A 218 6.80 34.48 12.46
C PHE A 218 7.63 34.01 13.66
N ILE A 219 8.54 33.05 13.46
CA ILE A 219 9.47 32.57 14.50
C ILE A 219 10.95 32.65 14.08
N GLY A 220 11.82 32.07 14.91
CA GLY A 220 13.28 32.21 14.82
C GLY A 220 13.79 33.55 15.34
N TYR A 221 15.11 33.66 15.52
CA TYR A 221 15.86 34.91 15.80
C TYR A 221 17.35 34.57 15.84
N LYS A 222 18.24 35.44 15.31
CA LYS A 222 19.71 35.29 15.35
C LYS A 222 20.36 36.54 15.96
N GLN A 223 21.30 36.36 16.87
CA GLN A 223 22.11 37.46 17.44
C GLN A 223 23.56 37.00 17.69
N ARG A 224 24.56 37.88 17.57
CA ARG A 224 25.96 37.56 17.95
C ARG A 224 26.01 37.12 19.42
N ALA A 225 26.63 35.97 19.69
CA ALA A 225 26.53 35.29 20.99
C ALA A 225 27.13 36.09 22.15
N ASN A 226 28.17 36.89 21.89
CA ASN A 226 28.77 37.79 22.88
C ASN A 226 27.83 38.94 23.32
N GLN A 227 26.89 39.34 22.48
CA GLN A 227 25.86 40.36 22.74
C GLN A 227 24.52 39.76 23.22
N TRP A 228 24.34 38.44 23.08
CA TRP A 228 23.10 37.76 23.45
C TRP A 228 22.97 37.53 24.96
N SER A 229 21.72 37.59 25.44
CA SER A 229 21.29 37.18 26.77
C SER A 229 19.85 36.67 26.71
N GLU A 230 19.55 35.57 27.39
CA GLU A 230 18.19 35.00 27.44
C GLU A 230 17.16 36.02 27.92
N ASP A 231 16.11 36.24 27.12
CA ASP A 231 15.00 37.14 27.43
C ASP A 231 13.70 36.34 27.59
N PRO A 232 13.28 36.04 28.84
CA PRO A 232 12.05 35.31 29.13
C PRO A 232 10.78 36.18 29.00
N SER A 233 10.89 37.48 28.70
CA SER A 233 9.73 38.35 28.47
C SER A 233 9.16 38.24 27.04
N LYS A 234 9.94 37.69 26.11
CA LYS A 234 9.52 37.49 24.71
C LYS A 234 8.60 36.29 24.58
N ALA A 235 7.58 36.41 23.74
CA ALA A 235 6.64 35.32 23.46
C ALA A 235 7.35 34.12 22.80
N ARG A 236 6.90 32.91 23.15
CA ARG A 236 7.51 31.63 22.75
C ARG A 236 6.44 30.66 22.27
N VAL A 237 6.67 29.95 21.17
CA VAL A 237 5.81 28.85 20.68
C VAL A 237 6.27 27.49 21.21
N ASP A 238 5.34 26.55 21.37
CA ASP A 238 5.66 25.18 21.79
C ASP A 238 6.08 24.33 20.56
N LEU A 239 7.37 24.39 20.24
CA LEU A 239 7.95 23.92 18.98
C LEU A 239 8.14 22.38 18.97
N THR A 240 7.42 21.69 18.06
CA THR A 240 7.56 20.24 17.77
C THR A 240 7.80 20.02 16.27
N ALA A 241 8.13 18.79 15.86
CA ALA A 241 8.36 18.47 14.45
C ALA A 241 7.14 18.67 13.51
N VAL A 242 5.93 18.82 14.06
CA VAL A 242 4.68 18.98 13.30
C VAL A 242 3.89 20.25 13.64
N SER A 243 4.36 21.06 14.61
CA SER A 243 3.56 22.15 15.18
C SER A 243 3.29 23.32 14.24
N SER A 244 4.07 23.47 13.17
CA SER A 244 3.84 24.42 12.08
C SER A 244 2.69 24.02 11.14
N SER A 245 2.20 22.77 11.23
CA SER A 245 1.32 22.10 10.24
C SER A 245 1.85 22.05 8.79
N ASN A 246 3.12 22.42 8.58
CA ASN A 246 3.81 22.36 7.30
C ASN A 246 4.84 21.22 7.34
N GLN A 247 4.60 20.16 6.57
CA GLN A 247 5.41 18.93 6.59
C GLN A 247 6.87 19.17 6.16
N LEU A 248 7.12 20.22 5.38
CA LEU A 248 8.46 20.61 4.90
C LEU A 248 9.21 21.51 5.90
N PHE A 249 8.59 21.91 7.00
CA PHE A 249 9.09 22.99 7.85
C PHE A 249 10.50 22.75 8.41
N VAL A 250 10.81 21.54 8.91
CA VAL A 250 12.10 21.27 9.57
C VAL A 250 13.24 20.95 8.60
N ASP A 251 12.94 20.66 7.33
CA ASP A 251 13.91 20.17 6.34
C ASP A 251 14.15 21.15 5.19
N TYR A 252 13.14 21.92 4.77
CA TYR A 252 13.29 22.90 3.70
C TYR A 252 13.80 24.24 4.25
N GLN A 253 15.04 24.59 3.91
CA GLN A 253 15.71 25.81 4.40
C GLN A 253 14.83 27.08 4.32
N PRO A 254 14.14 27.41 3.20
CA PRO A 254 13.26 28.59 3.12
C PRO A 254 12.09 28.63 4.12
N HIS A 255 11.74 27.50 4.74
CA HIS A 255 10.69 27.40 5.75
C HIS A 255 11.23 27.47 7.20
N CYS A 256 12.55 27.33 7.42
CA CYS A 256 13.18 27.31 8.75
C CYS A 256 14.39 28.26 8.90
N SER A 257 14.40 29.35 8.14
CA SER A 257 15.28 30.51 8.27
C SER A 257 15.35 31.03 9.73
N ASN A 258 16.54 30.98 10.34
CA ASN A 258 16.83 31.25 11.75
C ASN A 258 16.02 30.40 12.76
N VAL A 259 15.64 29.18 12.37
CA VAL A 259 15.01 28.17 13.25
C VAL A 259 15.85 26.89 13.28
N PHE A 260 16.08 26.26 12.13
CA PHE A 260 16.97 25.10 11.91
C PHE A 260 17.94 25.31 10.74
N SER A 261 17.97 26.53 10.23
CA SER A 261 18.93 27.00 9.23
C SER A 261 19.34 28.43 9.52
N THR A 262 20.44 28.88 8.91
CA THR A 262 20.98 30.22 9.09
C THR A 262 21.91 30.60 7.93
N VAL A 263 22.15 31.90 7.74
CA VAL A 263 23.10 32.39 6.72
C VAL A 263 24.29 33.09 7.38
N ASP A 264 25.48 32.77 6.88
CA ASP A 264 26.73 33.47 7.15
C ASP A 264 27.15 34.25 5.90
N THR A 265 27.03 35.57 5.98
CA THR A 265 27.33 36.49 4.88
C THR A 265 28.80 36.93 4.83
N PHE A 266 29.66 36.37 5.71
CA PHE A 266 31.06 36.77 5.86
C PHE A 266 31.26 38.29 6.06
N ALA A 267 30.31 38.94 6.75
CA ALA A 267 30.38 40.35 7.09
C ALA A 267 31.61 40.66 7.96
N CYS A 268 32.40 41.65 7.54
CA CYS A 268 33.66 42.05 8.14
C CYS A 268 33.81 43.58 8.13
N LYS A 269 34.92 44.11 8.68
CA LYS A 269 35.26 45.53 8.52
C LYS A 269 36.51 45.73 7.70
N ILE A 270 36.52 46.79 6.89
CA ILE A 270 37.67 47.21 6.10
C ILE A 270 37.88 48.70 6.39
N ASN A 271 38.99 49.03 7.07
CA ASN A 271 39.27 50.39 7.54
C ASN A 271 38.09 51.00 8.32
N GLY A 272 37.48 50.21 9.24
CA GLY A 272 36.30 50.61 10.01
C GLY A 272 34.97 50.69 9.25
N THR A 273 34.94 50.48 7.93
CA THR A 273 33.70 50.45 7.11
C THR A 273 33.17 49.02 7.04
N ASP A 274 31.85 48.84 7.20
CA ASP A 274 31.21 47.54 7.06
C ASP A 274 31.32 47.01 5.61
N SER A 275 31.68 45.74 5.47
CA SER A 275 31.90 45.08 4.18
C SER A 275 31.75 43.56 4.30
N HIS A 276 32.13 42.81 3.26
CA HIS A 276 32.07 41.34 3.24
C HIS A 276 33.37 40.76 2.66
N LEU A 277 33.77 39.58 3.13
CA LEU A 277 34.87 38.83 2.50
C LEU A 277 34.42 38.30 1.14
N THR A 278 35.28 38.44 0.13
CA THR A 278 35.04 37.94 -1.23
C THR A 278 35.54 36.51 -1.42
N GLN A 279 36.49 36.08 -0.59
CA GLN A 279 37.00 34.69 -0.54
C GLN A 279 37.38 34.36 0.91
N ALA A 280 37.09 33.14 1.35
CA ALA A 280 37.52 32.61 2.66
C ALA A 280 37.42 31.08 2.68
N VAL A 281 38.08 30.44 3.64
CA VAL A 281 37.74 29.07 4.05
C VAL A 281 37.17 29.12 5.46
N ALA A 282 36.11 28.36 5.71
CA ALA A 282 35.40 28.32 6.98
C ALA A 282 35.18 26.87 7.46
N SER A 283 35.16 26.69 8.78
CA SER A 283 34.72 25.44 9.42
C SER A 283 33.65 25.79 10.45
N TYR A 284 32.49 25.14 10.37
CA TYR A 284 31.28 25.46 11.14
C TYR A 284 30.94 24.37 12.17
N TYR A 285 30.41 24.81 13.32
CA TYR A 285 29.92 23.95 14.37
C TYR A 285 28.59 24.46 14.92
N VAL A 286 27.65 23.56 15.20
CA VAL A 286 26.34 23.91 15.77
C VAL A 286 26.12 23.08 17.03
N ILE A 287 25.74 23.74 18.15
CA ILE A 287 25.42 23.11 19.43
C ILE A 287 24.01 23.53 19.87
N GLY A 288 23.10 22.58 20.08
CA GLY A 288 21.71 22.82 20.46
C GLY A 288 21.35 22.31 21.85
N TRP A 289 20.51 23.07 22.57
CA TRP A 289 19.95 22.69 23.87
C TRP A 289 18.47 23.10 24.01
N HIS A 290 17.84 22.59 25.07
CA HIS A 290 16.50 22.99 25.50
C HIS A 290 16.63 24.05 26.59
N SER A 291 16.00 25.22 26.43
CA SER A 291 16.05 26.30 27.44
C SER A 291 15.52 25.82 28.79
N GLU A 292 14.41 25.08 28.76
CA GLU A 292 13.86 24.39 29.92
C GLU A 292 14.37 22.96 29.98
N ALA A 293 15.15 22.65 31.02
CA ALA A 293 15.77 21.34 31.18
C ALA A 293 14.76 20.18 31.20
N ALA A 294 13.52 20.42 31.64
CA ALA A 294 12.47 19.42 31.77
C ALA A 294 11.81 19.00 30.43
N ASP A 295 11.92 19.81 29.38
CA ASP A 295 11.40 19.50 28.04
C ASP A 295 12.38 18.67 27.19
N GLY A 296 13.65 18.60 27.61
CA GLY A 296 14.62 17.67 27.03
C GLY A 296 14.22 16.20 27.27
N PRO A 297 14.50 15.26 26.35
CA PRO A 297 14.03 13.87 26.44
C PRO A 297 14.36 13.13 27.75
N PHE A 298 15.49 13.43 28.39
CA PHE A 298 15.89 12.85 29.68
C PHE A 298 15.65 13.78 30.88
N GLY A 299 15.07 14.97 30.65
CA GLY A 299 14.88 16.03 31.64
C GLY A 299 13.82 15.73 32.70
N LYS A 300 12.79 14.97 32.33
CA LYS A 300 11.73 14.52 33.24
C LYS A 300 11.67 13.00 33.31
N MET A 301 12.28 12.44 34.35
CA MET A 301 12.17 11.02 34.73
C MET A 301 11.37 10.92 36.03
N ASP A 302 10.42 9.99 36.08
CA ASP A 302 9.50 9.82 37.20
C ASP A 302 10.00 8.65 38.08
N PRO A 303 10.44 8.88 39.33
CA PRO A 303 10.95 7.82 40.21
C PRO A 303 9.92 6.74 40.56
N SER A 304 8.62 6.98 40.33
CA SER A 304 7.59 5.95 40.52
C SER A 304 7.44 5.00 39.32
N SER A 305 8.03 5.33 38.18
CA SER A 305 7.96 4.52 36.94
C SER A 305 8.99 3.41 36.84
N HIS A 306 10.05 3.45 37.67
CA HIS A 306 11.24 2.58 37.58
C HIS A 306 11.88 2.52 36.18
N LEU A 307 11.69 3.57 35.38
CA LEU A 307 12.27 3.70 34.05
C LEU A 307 13.73 4.14 34.16
N THR A 308 14.66 3.24 33.86
CA THR A 308 16.09 3.58 33.75
C THR A 308 16.40 4.39 32.48
N ARG A 309 17.52 5.13 32.49
CA ARG A 309 18.00 5.84 31.29
C ARG A 309 18.18 4.92 30.10
N ARG A 310 18.62 3.67 30.30
CA ARG A 310 18.65 2.64 29.25
C ARG A 310 17.26 2.39 28.64
N GLY A 311 16.25 2.11 29.46
CA GLY A 311 14.89 1.86 28.97
C GLY A 311 14.30 3.02 28.16
N ARG A 312 14.64 4.26 28.51
CA ARG A 312 14.30 5.45 27.71
C ARG A 312 15.13 5.57 26.42
N MET A 313 16.43 5.30 26.47
CA MET A 313 17.32 5.28 25.30
C MET A 313 16.87 4.25 24.26
N ASP A 314 16.49 3.05 24.70
CA ASP A 314 15.93 1.99 23.85
C ASP A 314 14.59 2.43 23.22
N ALA A 315 13.69 3.05 24.00
CA ALA A 315 12.39 3.55 23.53
C ALA A 315 12.46 4.78 22.57
N LEU A 316 13.61 5.45 22.52
CA LEU A 316 13.92 6.55 21.60
C LEU A 316 14.75 6.10 20.38
N SER A 317 14.98 4.79 20.21
CA SER A 317 15.83 4.22 19.15
C SER A 317 17.26 4.79 19.15
N MET A 318 17.83 5.04 20.33
CA MET A 318 19.24 5.45 20.51
C MET A 318 20.10 4.24 20.94
N ALA A 319 21.43 4.31 20.79
CA ALA A 319 22.38 3.31 21.30
C ALA A 319 23.69 3.98 21.76
N MET A 320 24.36 3.45 22.79
CA MET A 320 25.67 3.98 23.18
C MET A 320 26.76 3.55 22.17
N LYS A 321 27.48 4.50 21.57
CA LYS A 321 28.61 4.17 20.69
C LYS A 321 29.64 3.33 21.46
N GLY A 322 29.98 2.16 20.92
CA GLY A 322 30.85 1.18 21.58
C GLY A 322 30.17 0.19 22.54
N GLU A 323 28.84 0.00 22.47
CA GLU A 323 28.02 -0.80 23.41
C GLU A 323 28.57 -2.19 23.80
N LYS A 324 29.36 -2.84 22.93
CA LYS A 324 30.00 -4.15 23.17
C LYS A 324 31.04 -4.15 24.30
N GLU A 325 31.72 -3.03 24.56
CA GLU A 325 32.76 -2.89 25.62
C GLU A 325 32.57 -1.61 26.46
N LEU A 326 31.39 -1.40 27.06
CA LEU A 326 31.16 -0.22 27.91
C LEU A 326 31.95 -0.27 29.24
N PRO A 327 32.59 0.84 29.67
CA PRO A 327 33.10 1.02 31.03
C PRO A 327 31.99 1.00 32.10
N GLU A 328 32.35 0.63 33.33
CA GLU A 328 31.41 0.55 34.47
C GLU A 328 30.74 1.89 34.81
N GLU A 329 31.40 3.03 34.59
CA GLU A 329 30.79 4.36 34.75
C GLU A 329 29.57 4.53 33.84
N ILE A 330 29.67 4.10 32.57
CA ILE A 330 28.59 4.20 31.59
C ILE A 330 27.47 3.21 31.93
N LYS A 331 27.80 1.99 32.37
CA LYS A 331 26.80 1.02 32.86
C LYS A 331 26.02 1.57 34.06
N LYS A 332 26.70 2.21 35.01
CA LYS A 332 26.07 2.88 36.17
C LYS A 332 25.20 4.06 35.74
N TRP A 333 25.65 4.87 34.77
CA TRP A 333 24.85 5.98 34.22
C TRP A 333 23.56 5.49 33.55
N LEU A 334 23.65 4.41 32.77
CA LEU A 334 22.54 3.78 32.06
C LEU A 334 21.48 3.17 33.00
N GLY A 335 21.90 2.62 34.15
CA GLY A 335 21.04 2.02 35.15
C GLY A 335 20.41 2.99 36.16
N SER A 336 20.69 4.29 36.05
CA SER A 336 20.08 5.33 36.92
C SER A 336 18.66 5.67 36.44
N GLU A 337 17.81 6.05 37.39
CA GLU A 337 16.44 6.59 37.18
C GLU A 337 16.41 8.13 37.27
N ASP A 338 17.53 8.77 37.62
CA ASP A 338 17.62 10.22 37.77
C ASP A 338 17.59 10.93 36.40
N PRO A 339 17.02 12.15 36.29
CA PRO A 339 17.10 12.95 35.08
C PRO A 339 18.53 13.17 34.55
N ALA A 340 18.64 13.49 33.26
CA ALA A 340 19.87 13.93 32.61
C ALA A 340 19.56 14.99 31.54
N GLN A 341 20.54 15.80 31.19
CA GLN A 341 20.42 16.78 30.10
C GLN A 341 21.17 16.32 28.85
N ILE A 342 20.86 16.95 27.72
CA ILE A 342 21.38 16.59 26.40
C ILE A 342 21.99 17.81 25.68
N LEU A 343 22.92 17.55 24.77
CA LEU A 343 23.37 18.51 23.76
C LEU A 343 23.28 17.88 22.37
N CYS A 344 22.56 18.51 21.45
CA CYS A 344 22.59 18.17 20.03
C CYS A 344 23.81 18.85 19.39
N HIS A 345 24.56 18.18 18.49
CA HIS A 345 25.73 18.81 17.87
C HIS A 345 26.05 18.31 16.44
N GLY A 346 26.64 19.17 15.61
CA GLY A 346 27.07 18.84 14.24
C GLY A 346 28.17 19.75 13.73
N ALA A 347 29.04 19.21 12.85
CA ALA A 347 30.17 19.92 12.26
C ALA A 347 30.12 19.90 10.72
N MET A 348 30.77 20.88 10.09
CA MET A 348 31.05 20.91 8.66
C MET A 348 32.37 21.65 8.43
N TYR A 349 33.40 20.95 7.96
CA TYR A 349 34.76 21.46 7.80
C TYR A 349 35.06 21.91 6.37
N ASP A 350 35.97 22.88 6.28
CA ASP A 350 36.63 23.40 5.08
C ASP A 350 35.71 23.71 3.91
N VAL A 351 34.65 24.46 4.22
CA VAL A 351 33.75 25.12 3.27
C VAL A 351 34.51 26.27 2.59
N GLU A 352 34.67 26.22 1.27
CA GLU A 352 35.36 27.25 0.50
C GLU A 352 34.36 28.31 0.02
N TRP A 353 34.39 29.50 0.64
CA TRP A 353 33.61 30.65 0.22
C TRP A 353 34.32 31.42 -0.91
N ASN A 354 33.56 31.73 -1.96
CA ASN A 354 33.98 32.65 -3.03
C ASN A 354 32.73 33.37 -3.56
N ALA A 355 32.78 34.69 -3.64
CA ALA A 355 31.64 35.52 -4.08
C ALA A 355 31.40 35.51 -5.61
N SER A 356 32.33 34.95 -6.41
CA SER A 356 32.35 35.11 -7.87
C SER A 356 32.57 33.84 -8.69
N THR A 357 32.84 32.68 -8.07
CA THR A 357 33.02 31.39 -8.79
C THR A 357 31.97 30.37 -8.40
N LEU A 358 31.62 29.48 -9.33
CA LEU A 358 30.87 28.26 -9.01
C LEU A 358 31.71 27.38 -8.06
N PRO A 359 31.10 26.67 -7.09
CA PRO A 359 31.77 25.57 -6.38
C PRO A 359 32.27 24.47 -7.34
N PRO A 360 33.40 23.78 -7.04
CA PRO A 360 34.00 22.84 -7.99
C PRO A 360 33.15 21.61 -8.37
N LYS A 361 32.25 21.17 -7.47
CA LYS A 361 31.28 20.10 -7.75
C LYS A 361 29.88 20.53 -7.30
N VAL A 362 28.91 20.40 -8.20
CA VAL A 362 27.50 20.74 -7.98
C VAL A 362 26.64 19.55 -8.45
N PRO A 363 26.33 18.57 -7.57
CA PRO A 363 25.71 17.30 -8.01
C PRO A 363 24.30 17.46 -8.59
N ALA A 364 23.64 18.59 -8.32
CA ALA A 364 22.39 18.95 -8.96
C ALA A 364 22.54 19.16 -10.48
N ASN A 365 23.70 19.67 -10.95
CA ASN A 365 23.97 19.84 -12.38
C ASN A 365 24.22 18.46 -13.03
N ASP A 366 24.97 17.58 -12.37
CA ASP A 366 25.18 16.19 -12.80
C ASP A 366 23.81 15.46 -13.00
N ALA A 367 22.88 15.66 -12.06
CA ALA A 367 21.53 15.13 -12.11
C ALA A 367 20.65 15.77 -13.21
N SER A 368 20.74 17.10 -13.36
CA SER A 368 20.01 17.88 -14.38
C SER A 368 20.44 17.49 -15.80
N GLN A 369 21.74 17.38 -16.05
CA GLN A 369 22.27 16.89 -17.31
C GLN A 369 21.84 15.44 -17.57
N THR A 370 21.92 14.56 -16.56
CA THR A 370 21.49 13.16 -16.72
C THR A 370 20.02 13.05 -17.13
N LEU A 371 19.13 13.86 -16.54
CA LEU A 371 17.72 13.96 -16.95
C LEU A 371 17.56 14.35 -18.42
N THR A 372 18.24 15.42 -18.86
CA THR A 372 18.13 15.95 -20.23
C THR A 372 18.72 15.00 -21.27
N ASP A 373 19.94 14.50 -21.06
CA ASP A 373 20.68 13.71 -22.04
C ASP A 373 20.08 12.31 -22.27
N SER A 374 19.42 11.73 -21.26
CA SER A 374 18.92 10.34 -21.31
C SER A 374 17.40 10.19 -21.30
N MET A 375 16.64 11.25 -20.98
CA MET A 375 15.20 11.18 -20.70
C MET A 375 14.85 10.10 -19.65
N SER A 376 15.63 10.05 -18.56
CA SER A 376 15.61 9.06 -17.47
C SER A 376 14.32 9.04 -16.62
N VAL A 377 13.16 8.86 -17.26
CA VAL A 377 11.83 8.90 -16.64
C VAL A 377 10.98 7.75 -17.14
N ALA A 378 10.42 6.97 -16.22
CA ALA A 378 9.50 5.87 -16.51
C ALA A 378 8.21 6.00 -15.70
N VAL A 379 7.11 5.45 -16.22
CA VAL A 379 5.82 5.38 -15.53
C VAL A 379 5.34 3.94 -15.52
N GLY A 380 4.99 3.45 -14.33
CA GLY A 380 4.35 2.16 -14.08
C GLY A 380 3.25 2.29 -13.03
N THR A 381 2.81 1.18 -12.44
CA THR A 381 1.75 1.19 -11.40
C THR A 381 2.29 1.07 -9.97
N THR A 382 3.55 0.65 -9.83
CA THR A 382 4.29 0.53 -8.57
C THR A 382 5.76 0.94 -8.79
N PRO A 383 6.56 1.18 -7.74
CA PRO A 383 7.98 1.51 -7.90
C PRO A 383 8.78 0.40 -8.60
N ILE A 384 8.46 -0.87 -8.35
CA ILE A 384 9.10 -2.03 -9.00
C ILE A 384 8.68 -2.10 -10.47
N ASP A 385 7.41 -1.87 -10.80
CA ASP A 385 6.95 -1.86 -12.19
C ASP A 385 7.59 -0.71 -13.00
N SER A 386 7.66 0.48 -12.41
CA SER A 386 8.30 1.66 -13.02
C SER A 386 9.80 1.47 -13.24
N LEU A 387 10.49 0.82 -12.29
CA LEU A 387 11.91 0.45 -12.41
C LEU A 387 12.13 -0.55 -13.54
N LEU A 388 11.27 -1.57 -13.65
CA LEU A 388 11.40 -2.58 -14.69
C LEU A 388 11.03 -2.02 -16.07
N ALA A 389 10.08 -1.08 -16.17
CA ALA A 389 9.82 -0.33 -17.40
C ALA A 389 11.03 0.51 -17.85
N TYR A 390 11.77 1.12 -16.92
CA TYR A 390 13.03 1.80 -17.20
C TYR A 390 14.11 0.83 -17.72
N ILE A 391 14.37 -0.26 -16.99
CA ILE A 391 15.41 -1.25 -17.35
C ILE A 391 15.09 -1.97 -18.68
N GLU A 392 13.82 -2.32 -18.92
CA GLU A 392 13.37 -2.97 -20.16
C GLU A 392 13.54 -2.04 -21.39
N SER A 393 13.45 -0.72 -21.22
CA SER A 393 13.62 0.26 -22.30
C SER A 393 15.07 0.67 -22.54
N HIS A 394 15.89 0.81 -21.49
CA HIS A 394 17.25 1.37 -21.58
C HIS A 394 18.37 0.35 -21.85
N LYS A 395 18.11 -0.96 -21.69
CA LYS A 395 19.07 -2.06 -21.99
C LYS A 395 20.42 -1.91 -21.25
N THR A 396 20.36 -1.56 -19.98
CA THR A 396 21.52 -1.23 -19.13
C THR A 396 22.38 -2.46 -18.79
N GLU A 397 23.58 -2.21 -18.27
CA GLU A 397 24.58 -3.23 -17.91
C GLU A 397 24.76 -3.36 -16.37
N GLY A 398 25.54 -4.36 -15.94
CA GLY A 398 25.90 -4.55 -14.54
C GLY A 398 24.71 -4.86 -13.63
N LEU A 399 24.60 -4.14 -12.51
CA LEU A 399 23.61 -4.39 -11.45
C LEU A 399 22.16 -4.29 -11.94
N GLU A 400 21.85 -3.40 -12.88
CA GLU A 400 20.50 -3.31 -13.47
C GLU A 400 20.17 -4.52 -14.35
N GLN A 401 21.17 -5.08 -15.05
CA GLN A 401 21.02 -6.32 -15.82
C GLN A 401 20.93 -7.55 -14.90
N ASP A 402 21.62 -7.56 -13.75
CA ASP A 402 21.41 -8.56 -12.69
C ASP A 402 19.98 -8.47 -12.12
N LEU A 403 19.48 -7.27 -11.82
CA LEU A 403 18.09 -7.03 -11.41
C LEU A 403 17.09 -7.48 -12.48
N ARG A 404 17.36 -7.21 -13.76
CA ARG A 404 16.54 -7.67 -14.89
C ARG A 404 16.45 -9.19 -14.98
N LEU A 405 17.54 -9.90 -14.68
CA LEU A 405 17.56 -11.36 -14.64
C LEU A 405 16.69 -11.88 -13.48
N ILE A 406 16.75 -11.25 -12.30
CA ILE A 406 15.89 -11.64 -11.16
C ILE A 406 14.51 -10.96 -11.15
N ALA A 407 14.16 -10.11 -12.12
CA ALA A 407 12.86 -9.45 -12.19
C ALA A 407 11.66 -10.43 -12.20
N PRO A 408 11.73 -11.61 -12.86
CA PRO A 408 10.68 -12.63 -12.76
C PRO A 408 10.67 -13.42 -11.43
N LEU A 409 11.59 -13.09 -10.52
CA LEU A 409 11.59 -13.50 -9.11
C LEU A 409 11.05 -12.35 -8.24
N LEU A 410 11.51 -11.11 -8.44
CA LEU A 410 10.98 -9.95 -7.73
C LEU A 410 9.46 -9.73 -7.96
N ARG A 411 8.92 -10.10 -9.13
CA ARG A 411 7.48 -10.06 -9.45
C ARG A 411 6.67 -11.26 -8.91
N ALA A 412 7.30 -12.40 -8.60
CA ALA A 412 6.59 -13.67 -8.40
C ALA A 412 6.57 -14.13 -6.94
N GLN A 413 6.17 -13.23 -6.04
CA GLN A 413 6.21 -13.38 -4.58
C GLN A 413 5.24 -14.41 -3.97
N ASP A 414 4.78 -15.39 -4.76
CA ASP A 414 4.04 -16.58 -4.29
C ASP A 414 4.22 -17.81 -5.23
N GLU A 415 3.85 -19.01 -4.76
CA GLU A 415 4.48 -20.31 -5.12
C GLU A 415 4.59 -20.75 -6.61
N GLY A 416 5.85 -20.99 -7.02
CA GLY A 416 6.34 -21.99 -7.99
C GLY A 416 6.15 -21.73 -9.49
N VAL A 417 7.21 -21.82 -10.33
CA VAL A 417 7.37 -21.58 -11.80
C VAL A 417 6.18 -21.72 -12.79
N ASP A 418 5.03 -22.32 -12.47
CA ASP A 418 3.76 -21.94 -13.16
C ASP A 418 3.32 -20.50 -12.84
N ALA A 419 3.85 -19.94 -11.75
CA ALA A 419 3.65 -18.60 -11.22
C ALA A 419 3.95 -17.46 -12.19
N HIS A 420 4.57 -17.67 -13.35
CA HIS A 420 4.74 -16.59 -14.33
C HIS A 420 3.40 -15.99 -14.80
N ARG A 421 2.34 -16.81 -14.88
CA ARG A 421 0.98 -16.35 -15.23
C ARG A 421 0.21 -15.83 -14.00
N ALA A 422 0.33 -16.50 -12.85
CA ALA A 422 -0.28 -16.03 -11.60
C ALA A 422 0.31 -14.68 -11.13
N ALA A 423 1.63 -14.51 -11.21
CA ALA A 423 2.32 -13.26 -10.91
C ALA A 423 1.94 -12.12 -11.86
N THR A 424 1.61 -12.41 -13.12
CA THR A 424 1.10 -11.37 -14.04
C THR A 424 -0.27 -10.89 -13.58
N ASP A 425 -1.14 -11.79 -13.13
CA ASP A 425 -2.46 -11.43 -12.61
C ASP A 425 -2.37 -10.74 -11.23
N GLU A 426 -1.40 -11.15 -10.40
CA GLU A 426 -1.13 -10.53 -9.11
C GLU A 426 -0.56 -9.12 -9.27
N VAL A 427 0.41 -8.91 -10.17
CA VAL A 427 0.91 -7.58 -10.53
C VAL A 427 -0.21 -6.70 -11.10
N LEU A 428 -1.08 -7.25 -11.97
CA LEU A 428 -2.26 -6.53 -12.45
C LEU A 428 -3.25 -6.20 -11.31
N ASN A 429 -3.34 -7.02 -10.25
CA ASN A 429 -4.09 -6.70 -9.04
C ASN A 429 -3.39 -5.69 -8.13
N TRP A 430 -2.06 -5.56 -8.17
CA TRP A 430 -1.30 -4.51 -7.47
C TRP A 430 -1.53 -3.11 -8.07
N ASN A 431 -2.03 -3.02 -9.31
CA ASN A 431 -2.47 -1.76 -9.93
C ASN A 431 -3.62 -1.06 -9.17
N PHE A 432 -4.25 -1.74 -8.21
CA PHE A 432 -5.37 -1.23 -7.44
C PHE A 432 -4.97 -0.95 -5.97
N ALA A 433 -5.54 0.11 -5.41
CA ALA A 433 -5.63 0.31 -3.97
C ALA A 433 -6.80 -0.53 -3.43
N ARG A 434 -6.67 -1.02 -2.20
CA ARG A 434 -7.69 -1.83 -1.51
C ARG A 434 -8.43 -0.98 -0.48
N GLU A 435 -9.75 -1.15 -0.38
CA GLU A 435 -10.57 -0.60 0.70
C GLU A 435 -11.30 -1.74 1.43
N SER A 436 -11.46 -1.64 2.75
CA SER A 436 -12.00 -2.75 3.55
C SER A 436 -13.44 -3.11 3.14
N GLY A 437 -13.63 -4.39 2.78
CA GLY A 437 -14.95 -4.95 2.49
C GLY A 437 -15.89 -4.90 3.70
N GLY A 438 -15.33 -4.90 4.91
CA GLY A 438 -16.03 -5.07 6.17
C GLY A 438 -15.71 -6.41 6.83
N GLN A 439 -16.61 -6.88 7.69
CA GLN A 439 -16.45 -8.12 8.47
C GLN A 439 -17.55 -9.13 8.18
N TYR A 440 -17.29 -10.40 8.48
CA TYR A 440 -18.33 -11.43 8.50
C TYR A 440 -18.00 -12.46 9.58
N TRP A 441 -19.02 -13.17 10.05
CA TRP A 441 -18.92 -14.03 11.22
C TRP A 441 -19.05 -15.49 10.82
N LEU A 442 -18.12 -16.32 11.32
CA LEU A 442 -17.92 -17.71 10.92
C LEU A 442 -17.57 -18.62 12.10
N PHE A 443 -17.59 -19.93 11.87
CA PHE A 443 -17.19 -20.95 12.83
C PHE A 443 -15.86 -21.61 12.40
N GLN A 444 -14.72 -21.02 12.78
CA GLN A 444 -13.38 -21.54 12.42
C GLN A 444 -13.20 -22.96 12.97
N SER A 445 -12.87 -23.95 12.15
CA SER A 445 -12.62 -25.32 12.65
C SER A 445 -11.21 -25.41 13.26
N PRO A 446 -10.97 -26.21 14.32
CA PRO A 446 -9.61 -26.50 14.78
C PRO A 446 -8.85 -27.26 13.70
N ASP A 447 -7.57 -26.96 13.50
CA ASP A 447 -6.80 -27.44 12.33
C ASP A 447 -6.73 -28.98 12.25
N ASP A 448 -6.71 -29.67 13.39
CA ASP A 448 -6.69 -31.14 13.50
C ASP A 448 -8.08 -31.81 13.35
N LYS A 449 -9.17 -31.08 13.04
CA LYS A 449 -10.55 -31.65 13.04
C LYS A 449 -11.39 -31.25 11.83
N PRO A 450 -12.09 -32.20 11.19
CA PRO A 450 -12.93 -31.92 10.03
C PRO A 450 -14.10 -30.99 10.36
N ALA A 451 -14.45 -30.11 9.42
CA ALA A 451 -15.47 -29.09 9.63
C ALA A 451 -16.85 -29.67 9.96
N VAL A 452 -17.32 -29.37 11.18
CA VAL A 452 -18.64 -29.75 11.69
C VAL A 452 -19.68 -28.77 11.15
N LYS A 453 -20.76 -29.27 10.54
CA LYS A 453 -21.90 -28.43 10.15
C LYS A 453 -22.59 -27.93 11.43
N PRO A 454 -22.82 -26.61 11.60
CA PRO A 454 -23.63 -26.11 12.72
C PRO A 454 -25.07 -26.65 12.64
N SER A 455 -25.80 -26.60 13.77
CA SER A 455 -27.24 -26.84 13.74
C SER A 455 -27.95 -25.80 12.88
N ASP A 456 -29.10 -26.14 12.30
CA ASP A 456 -29.86 -25.20 11.46
C ASP A 456 -30.34 -23.97 12.26
N THR A 457 -30.51 -24.12 13.58
CA THR A 457 -30.73 -23.02 14.54
C THR A 457 -29.52 -22.10 14.70
N GLU A 458 -28.31 -22.64 14.86
CA GLU A 458 -27.08 -21.84 14.93
C GLU A 458 -26.77 -21.16 13.59
N ALA A 459 -27.03 -21.84 12.48
CA ALA A 459 -26.91 -21.27 11.14
C ALA A 459 -27.85 -20.06 10.96
N ALA A 460 -29.11 -20.16 11.40
CA ALA A 460 -30.07 -19.06 11.35
C ALA A 460 -29.68 -17.86 12.23
N TYR A 461 -29.04 -18.09 13.39
CA TYR A 461 -28.50 -17.01 14.23
C TYR A 461 -27.22 -16.40 13.64
N LEU A 462 -26.33 -17.21 13.07
CA LEU A 462 -25.13 -16.73 12.36
C LEU A 462 -25.52 -15.91 11.12
N GLU A 463 -26.60 -16.27 10.43
CA GLU A 463 -27.12 -15.50 9.30
C GLU A 463 -27.68 -14.12 9.75
N GLN A 464 -28.46 -14.07 10.84
CA GLN A 464 -28.92 -12.80 11.43
C GLN A 464 -27.74 -11.87 11.79
N LEU A 465 -26.69 -12.45 12.38
CA LEU A 465 -25.46 -11.75 12.75
C LEU A 465 -24.76 -11.17 11.49
N ASN A 466 -24.61 -11.99 10.44
CA ASN A 466 -24.01 -11.57 9.17
C ASN A 466 -24.84 -10.52 8.40
N ARG A 467 -26.17 -10.63 8.41
CA ARG A 467 -27.09 -9.61 7.85
C ARG A 467 -26.87 -8.26 8.52
N ALA A 468 -26.80 -8.25 9.86
CA ALA A 468 -26.57 -7.03 10.65
C ALA A 468 -25.18 -6.44 10.39
N GLN A 469 -24.13 -7.27 10.36
CA GLN A 469 -22.76 -6.84 10.05
C GLN A 469 -22.66 -6.20 8.66
N ARG A 470 -23.25 -6.83 7.64
CA ARG A 470 -23.23 -6.30 6.26
C ARG A 470 -23.90 -4.93 6.15
N MET A 471 -25.01 -4.72 6.88
CA MET A 471 -25.67 -3.41 6.93
C MET A 471 -24.84 -2.38 7.73
N LEU A 472 -24.18 -2.79 8.81
CA LEU A 472 -23.30 -1.93 9.63
C LEU A 472 -22.10 -1.44 8.81
N ASP A 473 -21.45 -2.32 8.05
CA ASP A 473 -20.29 -1.99 7.23
C ASP A 473 -20.66 -0.98 6.14
N GLY A 474 -21.79 -1.18 5.45
CA GLY A 474 -22.33 -0.24 4.47
C GLY A 474 -22.75 1.09 5.08
N THR A 475 -23.40 1.07 6.25
CA THR A 475 -23.77 2.26 7.03
C THR A 475 -22.53 3.06 7.42
N SER A 476 -21.47 2.40 7.86
CA SER A 476 -20.22 3.02 8.29
C SER A 476 -19.50 3.73 7.13
N ARG A 477 -19.36 3.07 5.97
CA ARG A 477 -18.81 3.70 4.76
C ARG A 477 -19.66 4.89 4.29
N GLN A 478 -20.98 4.80 4.39
CA GLN A 478 -21.88 5.90 4.04
C GLN A 478 -21.73 7.10 4.98
N ILE A 479 -21.55 6.89 6.30
CA ILE A 479 -21.31 7.98 7.26
C ILE A 479 -20.08 8.79 6.82
N LEU A 480 -18.96 8.12 6.54
CA LEU A 480 -17.71 8.78 6.09
C LEU A 480 -17.92 9.61 4.82
N GLN A 481 -18.62 9.06 3.82
CA GLN A 481 -18.96 9.77 2.58
C GLN A 481 -19.78 11.04 2.85
N LEU A 482 -20.78 10.96 3.72
CA LEU A 482 -21.66 12.09 4.04
C LEU A 482 -20.97 13.15 4.91
N GLN A 483 -20.03 12.76 5.78
CA GLN A 483 -19.20 13.69 6.55
C GLN A 483 -18.27 14.50 5.63
N TRP A 484 -17.66 13.84 4.62
CA TRP A 484 -16.89 14.55 3.60
C TRP A 484 -17.79 15.44 2.71
N GLN A 485 -19.01 15.00 2.36
CA GLN A 485 -19.98 15.85 1.64
C GLN A 485 -20.39 17.10 2.47
N LEU A 486 -20.49 16.96 3.80
CA LEU A 486 -20.77 18.07 4.71
C LEU A 486 -19.60 19.07 4.73
N PHE A 487 -18.36 18.58 4.65
CA PHE A 487 -17.17 19.41 4.43
C PHE A 487 -17.13 20.05 3.05
N SER A 488 -17.49 19.35 1.98
CA SER A 488 -17.43 19.92 0.62
C SER A 488 -18.43 21.07 0.44
N TYR A 489 -19.60 21.00 1.08
CA TYR A 489 -20.54 22.12 1.21
C TYR A 489 -20.00 23.29 2.06
N TRP A 490 -19.30 23.02 3.16
CA TRP A 490 -18.63 24.07 3.92
C TRP A 490 -17.53 24.77 3.09
N TRP A 491 -16.73 24.00 2.35
CA TRP A 491 -15.68 24.54 1.48
C TRP A 491 -16.26 25.37 0.32
N GLN A 492 -17.31 24.90 -0.33
CA GLN A 492 -18.02 25.67 -1.37
C GLN A 492 -18.57 27.00 -0.83
N LEU A 493 -19.10 27.02 0.40
CA LEU A 493 -19.48 28.26 1.08
C LEU A 493 -18.27 29.11 1.50
N ALA A 494 -17.13 28.50 1.85
CA ALA A 494 -15.89 29.19 2.19
C ALA A 494 -15.32 29.94 0.97
N SER A 495 -15.29 29.30 -0.21
CA SER A 495 -14.68 29.81 -1.45
C SER A 495 -15.62 30.53 -2.42
N SER A 496 -16.94 30.54 -2.19
CA SER A 496 -17.90 31.18 -3.10
C SER A 496 -17.75 32.72 -3.12
N PRO A 497 -17.53 33.35 -4.30
CA PRO A 497 -17.60 34.81 -4.45
C PRO A 497 -19.04 35.33 -4.55
N GLU A 498 -20.03 34.44 -4.69
CA GLU A 498 -21.46 34.81 -4.67
C GLU A 498 -22.00 34.85 -3.24
N ALA A 499 -22.79 35.88 -2.93
CA ALA A 499 -23.39 36.11 -1.61
C ALA A 499 -24.44 35.05 -1.20
N SER A 500 -24.88 34.21 -2.15
CA SER A 500 -25.74 33.06 -1.93
C SER A 500 -25.22 31.88 -2.77
N PRO A 501 -24.48 30.91 -2.22
CA PRO A 501 -24.20 29.66 -2.94
C PRO A 501 -25.51 28.89 -3.24
N PRO A 502 -25.48 27.87 -4.12
CA PRO A 502 -26.63 27.01 -4.36
C PRO A 502 -27.20 26.43 -3.04
N PRO A 503 -28.52 26.16 -2.96
CA PRO A 503 -29.18 25.77 -1.72
C PRO A 503 -28.73 24.37 -1.24
N MET A 504 -27.68 24.34 -0.42
CA MET A 504 -27.12 23.14 0.19
C MET A 504 -28.05 22.63 1.31
N PRO A 505 -28.48 21.36 1.29
CA PRO A 505 -29.42 20.81 2.26
C PRO A 505 -28.71 20.40 3.57
N VAL A 506 -27.95 21.33 4.18
CA VAL A 506 -27.06 21.09 5.33
C VAL A 506 -27.79 20.48 6.52
N GLU A 507 -28.97 21.00 6.88
CA GLU A 507 -29.79 20.45 7.97
C GLU A 507 -30.22 19.00 7.70
N ALA A 508 -30.68 18.71 6.47
CA ALA A 508 -31.09 17.36 6.09
C ALA A 508 -29.90 16.38 6.03
N LEU A 509 -28.73 16.84 5.59
CA LEU A 509 -27.49 16.06 5.59
C LEU A 509 -27.03 15.76 7.03
N THR A 510 -27.00 16.76 7.91
CA THR A 510 -26.73 16.61 9.35
C THR A 510 -27.69 15.64 10.02
N ASN A 511 -29.00 15.75 9.77
CA ASN A 511 -30.01 14.83 10.29
C ASN A 511 -29.83 13.40 9.76
N ARG A 512 -29.45 13.25 8.48
CA ARG A 512 -29.16 11.95 7.85
C ARG A 512 -27.91 11.28 8.44
N ILE A 513 -26.84 12.04 8.68
CA ILE A 513 -25.61 11.55 9.35
C ILE A 513 -25.92 11.08 10.77
N ASN A 514 -26.61 11.89 11.57
CA ASN A 514 -27.00 11.51 12.94
C ASN A 514 -27.88 10.24 12.98
N LYS A 515 -28.83 10.12 12.05
CA LYS A 515 -29.68 8.92 11.89
C LYS A 515 -28.86 7.67 11.56
N LEU A 516 -27.87 7.79 10.67
CA LEU A 516 -26.97 6.69 10.32
C LEU A 516 -26.04 6.29 11.46
N ILE A 517 -25.52 7.27 12.23
CA ILE A 517 -24.74 7.01 13.46
C ILE A 517 -25.59 6.21 14.47
N GLY A 518 -26.85 6.59 14.69
CA GLY A 518 -27.78 5.85 15.55
C GLY A 518 -28.09 4.43 15.04
N LEU A 519 -28.22 4.25 13.73
CA LEU A 519 -28.37 2.93 13.11
C LEU A 519 -27.12 2.07 13.33
N ALA A 520 -25.91 2.61 13.09
CA ALA A 520 -24.65 1.91 13.29
C ALA A 520 -24.47 1.49 14.76
N GLN A 521 -24.76 2.37 15.73
CA GLN A 521 -24.72 2.05 17.16
C GLN A 521 -25.73 0.94 17.53
N THR A 522 -26.92 0.97 16.94
CA THR A 522 -27.95 -0.06 17.16
C THR A 522 -27.52 -1.42 16.61
N LEU A 523 -26.99 -1.46 15.38
CA LEU A 523 -26.49 -2.67 14.73
C LEU A 523 -25.27 -3.24 15.48
N GLN A 524 -24.29 -2.40 15.85
CA GLN A 524 -23.14 -2.81 16.65
C GLN A 524 -23.59 -3.41 17.99
N THR A 525 -24.52 -2.78 18.71
CA THR A 525 -25.04 -3.30 19.99
C THR A 525 -25.74 -4.66 19.82
N PHE A 526 -26.44 -4.87 18.71
CA PHE A 526 -27.04 -6.17 18.38
C PHE A 526 -25.98 -7.24 18.06
N ILE A 527 -24.97 -6.91 17.25
CA ILE A 527 -23.84 -7.80 16.93
C ILE A 527 -23.05 -8.16 18.21
N ASP A 528 -22.74 -7.16 19.04
CA ASP A 528 -22.02 -7.28 20.31
C ASP A 528 -22.73 -8.15 21.34
N SER A 529 -24.07 -8.20 21.31
CA SER A 529 -24.86 -9.03 22.21
C SER A 529 -25.06 -10.45 21.65
N LEU A 530 -25.43 -10.58 20.37
CA LEU A 530 -25.64 -11.89 19.75
C LEU A 530 -24.36 -12.71 19.63
N SER A 531 -23.23 -12.11 19.22
CA SER A 531 -21.92 -12.78 19.09
C SER A 531 -21.39 -13.40 20.39
N ARG A 532 -21.87 -12.91 21.55
CA ARG A 532 -21.50 -13.40 22.89
C ARG A 532 -22.57 -14.24 23.58
N ASP A 533 -23.72 -14.49 22.94
CA ASP A 533 -24.82 -15.26 23.53
C ASP A 533 -24.57 -16.78 23.46
N THR A 534 -23.99 -17.31 24.53
CA THR A 534 -23.76 -18.75 24.75
C THR A 534 -25.04 -19.59 24.84
N SER A 535 -26.24 -18.98 24.87
CA SER A 535 -27.51 -19.70 24.73
C SER A 535 -27.93 -19.93 23.28
N LYS A 536 -27.32 -19.22 22.31
CA LYS A 536 -27.59 -19.35 20.86
C LYS A 536 -26.55 -20.16 20.12
N PHE A 537 -25.32 -20.15 20.61
CA PHE A 537 -24.16 -20.74 19.97
C PHE A 537 -23.46 -21.73 20.90
N SER A 538 -23.40 -23.01 20.51
CA SER A 538 -22.65 -24.03 21.26
C SER A 538 -21.14 -23.76 21.31
N ARG A 539 -20.65 -22.99 20.33
CA ARG A 539 -19.34 -22.35 20.30
C ARG A 539 -19.49 -20.96 19.69
N LEU A 540 -18.97 -19.94 20.35
CA LEU A 540 -19.07 -18.55 19.89
C LEU A 540 -18.50 -18.38 18.46
N PRO A 541 -19.17 -17.59 17.58
CA PRO A 541 -18.65 -17.25 16.27
C PRO A 541 -17.46 -16.28 16.37
N GLN A 542 -16.64 -16.24 15.32
CA GLN A 542 -15.47 -15.37 15.21
C GLN A 542 -15.56 -14.52 13.95
N SER A 543 -14.99 -13.32 13.97
CA SER A 543 -14.93 -12.44 12.79
C SER A 543 -13.83 -12.91 11.83
N GLY A 544 -14.23 -13.19 10.58
CA GLY A 544 -13.37 -13.08 9.40
C GLY A 544 -13.47 -11.69 8.76
N VAL A 545 -12.70 -11.48 7.70
CA VAL A 545 -12.64 -10.23 6.91
C VAL A 545 -13.30 -10.48 5.55
N LEU A 546 -14.18 -9.58 5.11
CA LEU A 546 -14.81 -9.65 3.78
C LEU A 546 -13.81 -9.26 2.68
N ARG A 547 -14.00 -9.80 1.46
CA ARG A 547 -13.21 -9.38 0.28
C ARG A 547 -13.30 -7.86 0.11
N GLU A 548 -12.14 -7.27 -0.08
CA GLU A 548 -11.92 -5.83 -0.21
C GLU A 548 -12.56 -5.25 -1.47
N PHE A 549 -13.01 -4.00 -1.37
CA PHE A 549 -13.26 -3.16 -2.54
C PHE A 549 -11.94 -2.70 -3.13
N SER A 550 -11.96 -2.16 -4.36
CA SER A 550 -10.73 -1.74 -5.04
C SER A 550 -10.97 -0.59 -6.00
N GLN A 551 -9.99 0.30 -6.09
CA GLN A 551 -9.95 1.43 -7.03
C GLN A 551 -8.55 1.51 -7.67
N PRO A 552 -8.40 2.02 -8.90
CA PRO A 552 -7.08 2.19 -9.51
C PRO A 552 -6.15 3.04 -8.64
N ARG A 553 -4.85 2.74 -8.63
CA ARG A 553 -3.83 3.62 -8.05
C ARG A 553 -3.50 4.75 -9.03
N ASP A 554 -3.03 5.87 -8.49
CA ASP A 554 -2.36 6.88 -9.31
C ASP A 554 -1.08 6.29 -9.94
N PRO A 555 -0.71 6.70 -11.17
CA PRO A 555 0.49 6.18 -11.83
C PRO A 555 1.74 6.45 -11.00
N THR A 556 2.63 5.47 -10.88
CA THR A 556 3.92 5.65 -10.21
C THR A 556 4.94 6.16 -11.21
N LEU A 557 5.56 7.31 -10.89
CA LEU A 557 6.71 7.83 -11.60
C LEU A 557 7.98 7.19 -11.04
N LEU A 558 8.97 6.94 -11.91
CA LEU A 558 10.35 6.72 -11.53
C LEU A 558 11.26 7.67 -12.33
N VAL A 559 12.26 8.22 -11.65
CA VAL A 559 13.32 9.06 -12.21
C VAL A 559 14.66 8.41 -11.90
N ALA A 560 15.46 8.16 -12.94
CA ALA A 560 16.79 7.58 -12.84
C ALA A 560 17.89 8.65 -12.89
N GLY A 561 19.09 8.29 -12.43
CA GLY A 561 20.25 9.19 -12.34
C GLY A 561 20.25 10.10 -11.10
N ILE A 562 19.30 9.94 -10.17
CA ILE A 562 19.21 10.77 -8.95
C ILE A 562 19.12 9.90 -7.71
N SER A 563 20.13 9.98 -6.84
CA SER A 563 20.16 9.26 -5.57
C SER A 563 19.24 9.87 -4.50
N ALA A 564 18.76 9.02 -3.59
CA ALA A 564 18.41 9.49 -2.26
C ALA A 564 19.68 10.00 -1.53
N GLY A 565 19.56 11.11 -0.81
CA GLY A 565 20.65 11.78 -0.08
C GLY A 565 20.41 11.90 1.44
N TRP A 566 19.45 11.13 1.97
CA TRP A 566 19.38 10.81 3.40
C TRP A 566 20.68 10.09 3.79
N PRO A 567 21.04 10.08 5.08
CA PRO A 567 21.95 9.08 5.61
C PRO A 567 21.42 7.65 5.36
N ASP A 568 22.30 6.75 4.92
CA ASP A 568 22.09 5.32 4.71
C ASP A 568 21.77 4.55 6.01
N ASP A 569 22.11 5.14 7.17
CA ASP A 569 21.79 4.68 8.53
C ASP A 569 20.56 5.37 9.15
N TYR A 570 19.81 6.21 8.43
CA TYR A 570 18.73 7.03 9.02
C TYR A 570 17.62 6.22 9.72
N LEU A 571 17.42 4.94 9.35
CA LEU A 571 16.47 4.03 10.01
C LEU A 571 17.08 3.19 11.15
N ASP A 572 18.38 3.22 11.36
CA ASP A 572 19.06 2.46 12.41
C ASP A 572 18.89 3.11 13.80
N ARG A 573 19.56 2.55 14.82
CA ARG A 573 19.62 3.15 16.16
C ARG A 573 20.67 4.27 16.17
N LEU A 574 20.27 5.46 16.59
CA LEU A 574 21.15 6.63 16.65
C LEU A 574 22.28 6.44 17.68
N GLU A 575 23.53 6.40 17.22
CA GLU A 575 24.68 6.33 18.12
C GLU A 575 24.88 7.64 18.90
N VAL A 576 24.85 7.54 20.23
CA VAL A 576 25.03 8.63 21.19
C VAL A 576 26.23 8.37 22.10
N ARG A 577 26.77 9.43 22.71
CA ARG A 577 27.99 9.40 23.53
C ARG A 577 27.82 10.20 24.83
N LEU A 578 28.62 9.90 25.85
CA LEU A 578 28.77 10.74 27.07
C LEU A 578 30.01 11.64 26.99
N ASP A 579 30.10 12.62 27.89
CA ASP A 579 31.25 13.53 28.04
C ASP A 579 32.61 12.81 28.21
N THR A 580 32.61 11.56 28.68
CA THR A 580 33.81 10.70 28.86
C THR A 580 34.26 9.96 27.60
N GLN A 581 33.52 10.06 26.51
CA GLN A 581 33.81 9.36 25.25
C GLN A 581 34.24 10.30 24.11
N LEU A 582 34.27 11.62 24.37
CA LEU A 582 34.62 12.66 23.40
C LEU A 582 36.14 12.72 23.20
N VAL A 583 36.60 12.98 21.97
CA VAL A 583 38.02 13.05 21.63
C VAL A 583 38.58 14.44 22.00
N GLY A 584 39.35 14.51 23.10
CA GLY A 584 39.90 15.78 23.62
C GLY A 584 41.05 16.39 22.80
N ALA A 585 41.17 17.72 22.86
CA ALA A 585 42.24 18.49 22.22
C ALA A 585 43.55 18.54 23.04
N THR A 586 44.59 19.17 22.47
CA THR A 586 45.87 19.41 23.15
C THR A 586 45.78 20.48 24.26
N PRO A 587 46.66 20.47 25.28
CA PRO A 587 46.41 21.13 26.57
C PRO A 587 46.50 22.67 26.63
N SER A 588 46.35 23.38 25.51
CA SER A 588 46.58 24.83 25.41
C SER A 588 45.54 25.55 24.54
N PHE A 589 44.28 25.15 24.66
CA PHE A 589 43.16 25.70 23.89
C PHE A 589 42.39 26.78 24.68
N ASN A 590 42.01 27.87 24.00
CA ASN A 590 41.20 28.95 24.61
C ASN A 590 39.75 28.87 24.13
N VAL A 591 38.86 28.45 25.03
CA VAL A 591 37.42 28.29 24.79
C VAL A 591 36.63 29.61 24.77
N SER A 592 37.21 30.72 25.24
CA SER A 592 36.46 31.98 25.43
C SER A 592 35.82 32.55 24.15
N PRO A 593 36.43 32.51 22.95
CA PRO A 593 35.80 33.02 21.73
C PRO A 593 34.54 32.24 21.31
N PHE A 594 34.39 30.99 21.78
CA PHE A 594 33.30 30.09 21.41
C PHE A 594 32.01 30.34 22.23
N CYS A 595 31.99 31.37 23.08
CA CYS A 595 30.82 31.86 23.82
C CYS A 595 30.08 30.80 24.66
N ILE A 596 30.81 29.80 25.16
CA ILE A 596 30.27 28.65 25.92
C ILE A 596 29.61 29.10 27.24
N ASP A 597 30.00 30.27 27.75
CA ASP A 597 29.37 30.96 28.90
C ASP A 597 27.87 31.25 28.70
N ARG A 598 27.38 31.28 27.45
CA ARG A 598 25.96 31.49 27.13
C ARG A 598 25.08 30.26 27.39
N LEU A 599 25.65 29.06 27.48
CA LEU A 599 24.89 27.85 27.79
C LEU A 599 24.60 27.73 29.30
N PRO A 600 23.49 27.08 29.71
CA PRO A 600 23.21 26.78 31.12
C PRO A 600 24.39 26.08 31.83
N GLN A 601 24.66 26.49 33.07
CA GLN A 601 25.83 26.01 33.84
C GLN A 601 26.08 24.49 33.81
N PRO A 602 25.06 23.59 33.91
CA PRO A 602 25.29 22.14 33.87
C PRO A 602 25.81 21.62 32.52
N LEU A 603 25.61 22.37 31.43
CA LEU A 603 25.98 22.00 30.06
C LEU A 603 27.37 22.53 29.65
N GLN A 604 27.84 23.61 30.26
CA GLN A 604 29.08 24.32 29.87
C GLN A 604 30.31 23.40 29.77
N LYS A 605 30.48 22.46 30.72
CA LYS A 605 31.58 21.49 30.70
C LYS A 605 31.51 20.54 29.50
N THR A 606 30.31 20.06 29.14
CA THR A 606 30.14 19.16 27.99
C THR A 606 30.29 19.92 26.67
N ALA A 607 29.80 21.15 26.61
CA ALA A 607 29.99 22.03 25.45
C ALA A 607 31.48 22.39 25.25
N GLN A 608 32.25 22.61 26.32
CA GLN A 608 33.71 22.74 26.24
C GLN A 608 34.36 21.52 25.59
N ALA A 609 34.07 20.30 26.08
CA ALA A 609 34.64 19.08 25.52
C ALA A 609 34.22 18.83 24.05
N LEU A 610 33.01 19.23 23.67
CA LEU A 610 32.52 19.18 22.28
C LEU A 610 33.26 20.19 21.36
N VAL A 611 33.56 21.40 21.84
CA VAL A 611 34.34 22.39 21.07
C VAL A 611 35.81 21.99 20.97
N GLU A 612 36.38 21.39 22.03
CA GLU A 612 37.71 20.78 21.99
C GLU A 612 37.77 19.65 20.95
N GLU A 613 36.76 18.77 20.90
CA GLU A 613 36.63 17.73 19.87
C GLU A 613 36.52 18.30 18.45
N PHE A 614 35.68 19.32 18.24
CA PHE A 614 35.56 20.00 16.94
C PHE A 614 36.90 20.56 16.43
N VAL A 615 37.73 21.09 17.32
CA VAL A 615 39.08 21.58 16.94
C VAL A 615 40.08 20.43 16.74
N ALA A 616 39.91 19.29 17.44
CA ALA A 616 40.76 18.11 17.28
C ALA A 616 40.51 17.34 15.97
N LEU A 617 39.25 17.17 15.56
CA LEU A 617 38.84 16.42 14.35
C LEU A 617 39.09 17.19 13.03
N ARG A 618 39.52 18.45 13.11
CA ARG A 618 39.83 19.31 11.96
C ARG A 618 40.95 18.77 11.05
N VAL A 619 41.81 17.88 11.55
CA VAL A 619 42.98 17.36 10.81
C VAL A 619 42.66 16.17 9.88
N GLY A 620 41.38 15.84 9.69
CA GLY A 620 40.93 14.63 9.02
C GLY A 620 40.80 13.47 10.01
N GLU A 621 41.00 12.23 9.54
CA GLU A 621 40.83 11.03 10.37
C GLU A 621 41.68 11.05 11.65
N VAL A 622 41.01 10.94 12.81
CA VAL A 622 41.67 10.79 14.12
C VAL A 622 41.40 9.39 14.67
N THR A 623 42.46 8.65 14.99
CA THR A 623 42.35 7.38 15.74
C THR A 623 42.08 7.69 17.23
N PRO A 624 40.89 7.38 17.78
CA PRO A 624 40.56 7.76 19.15
C PRO A 624 41.23 6.85 20.19
N PRO A 625 41.51 7.35 21.42
CA PRO A 625 41.94 6.53 22.55
C PRO A 625 40.91 5.45 22.94
N LYS A 626 41.30 4.43 23.72
CA LYS A 626 40.36 3.38 24.15
C LYS A 626 39.16 4.00 24.89
N TYR A 627 37.96 3.51 24.57
CA TYR A 627 36.65 3.97 25.07
C TYR A 627 36.23 5.38 24.62
N HIS A 628 37.04 6.07 23.81
CA HIS A 628 36.69 7.31 23.14
C HIS A 628 36.25 6.98 21.70
N TYR A 629 35.32 7.76 21.13
CA TYR A 629 34.74 7.47 19.82
C TYR A 629 34.42 8.77 19.08
N VAL A 630 34.80 8.84 17.81
CA VAL A 630 34.40 9.95 16.91
C VAL A 630 32.86 9.99 16.73
N PRO A 631 32.27 11.17 16.47
CA PRO A 631 30.83 11.30 16.25
C PRO A 631 30.37 10.62 14.95
N LEU A 632 29.06 10.33 14.84
CA LEU A 632 28.43 9.65 13.70
C LEU A 632 28.47 10.45 12.37
N TYR A 633 28.80 11.75 12.43
CA TYR A 633 29.04 12.56 11.23
C TYR A 633 30.52 12.57 10.80
N HIS A 634 31.44 12.03 11.60
CA HIS A 634 32.87 11.94 11.30
C HIS A 634 33.22 10.50 10.89
N ASP A 635 32.49 9.99 9.90
CA ASP A 635 32.69 8.68 9.30
C ASP A 635 32.31 8.67 7.81
N HIS A 636 32.57 7.54 7.15
CA HIS A 636 32.30 7.28 5.72
C HIS A 636 30.92 6.64 5.48
N GLY A 637 30.03 6.63 6.47
CA GLY A 637 28.72 5.99 6.41
C GLY A 637 28.68 4.49 6.65
N LYS A 638 27.46 3.94 6.61
CA LYS A 638 27.12 2.57 7.09
C LYS A 638 27.85 1.47 6.32
N HIS A 639 28.10 1.72 5.04
CA HIS A 639 28.79 0.82 4.12
C HIS A 639 30.21 1.28 3.78
N GLY A 640 30.73 2.29 4.52
CA GLY A 640 31.84 3.14 4.12
C GLY A 640 33.09 2.41 3.63
N LEU A 641 33.37 2.58 2.33
CA LEU A 641 34.64 2.21 1.72
C LEU A 641 35.65 3.33 1.97
N ALA A 642 36.95 3.00 2.02
CA ALA A 642 38.03 3.99 2.15
C ALA A 642 38.20 4.92 0.90
N THR A 643 37.25 4.88 -0.03
CA THR A 643 37.12 5.77 -1.19
C THR A 643 36.02 6.82 -1.01
N ASP A 644 35.14 6.64 -0.02
CA ASP A 644 34.01 7.54 0.24
C ASP A 644 34.49 8.73 1.09
N PRO A 645 33.90 9.94 0.95
CA PRO A 645 34.30 11.10 1.75
C PRO A 645 33.73 11.03 3.18
N LEU A 646 34.45 11.60 4.15
CA LEU A 646 33.91 11.83 5.50
C LEU A 646 32.68 12.75 5.42
N ARG A 647 31.59 12.37 6.08
CA ARG A 647 30.29 13.07 6.03
C ARG A 647 30.30 14.52 6.54
N ASP A 648 31.29 14.92 7.32
CA ASP A 648 31.48 16.26 7.86
C ASP A 648 32.53 17.12 7.12
N GLN A 649 33.07 16.63 6.01
CA GLN A 649 33.99 17.38 5.15
C GLN A 649 33.23 17.93 3.94
N TRP A 650 33.32 19.24 3.69
CA TRP A 650 32.58 19.87 2.57
C TRP A 650 33.05 19.38 1.19
N GLY A 651 34.27 18.85 1.09
CA GLY A 651 34.70 18.05 -0.06
C GLY A 651 34.61 18.77 -1.41
N LYS A 652 34.68 20.12 -1.42
CA LYS A 652 34.49 20.98 -2.60
C LYS A 652 33.14 20.79 -3.32
N THR A 653 32.14 20.31 -2.59
CA THR A 653 30.89 19.75 -3.13
C THR A 653 29.67 20.43 -2.51
N GLN A 654 28.77 20.97 -3.33
CA GLN A 654 27.46 21.44 -2.85
C GLN A 654 26.61 20.25 -2.36
N PRO A 655 25.85 20.40 -1.26
CA PRO A 655 24.86 19.39 -0.88
C PRO A 655 23.77 19.26 -1.96
N TRP A 656 23.32 18.02 -2.19
CA TRP A 656 22.23 17.68 -3.12
C TRP A 656 21.50 16.43 -2.63
N ALA A 657 20.16 16.49 -2.57
CA ALA A 657 19.41 15.64 -1.65
C ALA A 657 17.84 15.70 -1.80
N PRO A 658 17.18 15.28 -2.89
CA PRO A 658 15.70 15.34 -3.13
C PRO A 658 14.65 15.29 -1.96
N LEU A 659 13.67 16.24 -1.92
CA LEU A 659 12.52 16.41 -0.97
C LEU A 659 11.20 16.03 -1.61
N PHE A 660 10.92 16.64 -2.77
CA PHE A 660 9.60 16.67 -3.38
C PHE A 660 9.74 16.92 -4.87
N LEU A 661 8.74 16.45 -5.60
CA LEU A 661 8.63 16.56 -7.04
C LEU A 661 7.32 17.29 -7.37
N GLU A 662 7.37 18.31 -8.20
CA GLU A 662 6.16 18.98 -8.72
C GLU A 662 5.96 18.59 -10.17
N TRP A 663 4.77 18.06 -10.48
CA TRP A 663 4.40 17.66 -11.84
C TRP A 663 3.26 18.51 -12.37
N GLN A 664 3.22 18.66 -13.69
CA GLN A 664 2.04 19.09 -14.43
C GLN A 664 1.92 18.20 -15.67
N ALA A 665 0.70 17.77 -15.98
CA ALA A 665 0.39 17.00 -17.18
C ALA A 665 -0.80 17.60 -17.94
N ASP A 666 -0.91 17.27 -19.23
CA ASP A 666 -2.20 17.28 -19.94
C ASP A 666 -2.73 15.86 -19.97
N TYR A 667 -3.93 15.64 -19.42
CA TYR A 667 -4.73 14.44 -19.62
C TYR A 667 -5.66 14.60 -20.83
N PHE A 668 -5.71 13.57 -21.66
CA PHE A 668 -6.49 13.45 -22.89
C PHE A 668 -7.54 12.37 -22.69
N HIS A 669 -8.82 12.76 -22.63
CA HIS A 669 -9.91 11.80 -22.46
C HIS A 669 -10.24 11.12 -23.80
N ILE A 670 -10.34 9.79 -23.79
CA ILE A 670 -10.68 8.99 -24.98
C ILE A 670 -12.09 8.42 -24.77
N PRO A 671 -13.04 8.56 -25.71
CA PRO A 671 -14.43 8.14 -25.47
C PRO A 671 -14.56 6.64 -25.17
N TRP A 672 -15.48 6.28 -24.26
CA TRP A 672 -15.71 4.87 -23.84
C TRP A 672 -15.93 3.90 -25.01
N LYS A 673 -16.62 4.37 -26.06
CA LYS A 673 -16.91 3.61 -27.29
C LYS A 673 -15.68 3.11 -28.07
N ASP A 674 -14.50 3.65 -27.79
CA ASP A 674 -13.25 3.37 -28.51
C ASP A 674 -12.31 2.46 -27.69
N TRP A 675 -12.84 1.84 -26.63
CA TRP A 675 -12.16 0.84 -25.81
C TRP A 675 -12.90 -0.51 -25.87
N ASP A 676 -12.14 -1.60 -25.84
CA ASP A 676 -12.63 -2.98 -25.83
C ASP A 676 -11.65 -3.89 -25.05
N LEU A 677 -12.06 -5.10 -24.68
CA LEU A 677 -11.19 -6.09 -24.05
C LEU A 677 -10.36 -6.82 -25.14
N VAL A 678 -9.21 -6.24 -25.49
CA VAL A 678 -8.33 -6.73 -26.56
C VAL A 678 -7.33 -7.77 -26.08
N GLN A 679 -7.01 -8.72 -26.96
CA GLN A 679 -5.94 -9.70 -26.76
C GLN A 679 -4.63 -9.17 -27.37
N GLU A 680 -3.56 -9.09 -26.56
CA GLU A 680 -2.24 -8.59 -26.98
C GLU A 680 -1.15 -9.63 -26.78
N GLN A 681 -0.29 -9.83 -27.79
CA GLN A 681 0.84 -10.75 -27.75
C GLN A 681 2.17 -9.98 -27.75
N LYS A 682 2.90 -9.99 -26.62
CA LYS A 682 4.20 -9.32 -26.50
C LYS A 682 5.35 -10.31 -26.77
N GLY A 683 5.77 -10.38 -28.04
CA GLY A 683 6.93 -11.18 -28.46
C GLY A 683 6.66 -12.68 -28.37
N GLN A 684 7.50 -13.42 -27.62
CA GLN A 684 7.34 -14.86 -27.39
C GLN A 684 6.49 -15.20 -26.15
N LEU A 685 5.90 -14.21 -25.49
CA LEU A 685 4.97 -14.44 -24.37
C LEU A 685 3.60 -14.91 -24.87
N ASP A 686 2.87 -15.61 -23.99
CA ASP A 686 1.46 -15.95 -24.19
C ASP A 686 0.61 -14.68 -24.45
N PRO A 687 -0.45 -14.75 -25.26
CA PRO A 687 -1.36 -13.63 -25.47
C PRO A 687 -2.15 -13.30 -24.20
N HIS A 688 -2.05 -12.06 -23.72
CA HIS A 688 -2.73 -11.57 -22.51
C HIS A 688 -3.91 -10.65 -22.86
N TRP A 689 -4.93 -10.64 -22.00
CA TRP A 689 -6.16 -9.86 -22.19
C TRP A 689 -6.07 -8.52 -21.44
N ARG A 690 -6.10 -7.40 -22.18
CA ARG A 690 -6.09 -6.04 -21.63
C ARG A 690 -7.25 -5.22 -22.16
N PHE A 691 -7.88 -4.40 -21.31
CA PHE A 691 -8.78 -3.36 -21.80
C PHE A 691 -7.96 -2.29 -22.51
N GLY A 692 -8.37 -1.88 -23.71
CA GLY A 692 -7.53 -1.07 -24.57
C GLY A 692 -8.25 -0.50 -25.77
N ILE A 693 -7.57 0.41 -26.46
CA ILE A 693 -8.06 1.06 -27.67
C ILE A 693 -8.45 0.02 -28.72
N THR A 694 -9.67 0.11 -29.24
CA THR A 694 -10.24 -0.85 -30.19
C THR A 694 -9.32 -1.01 -31.42
N PRO A 695 -9.04 -2.24 -31.90
CA PRO A 695 -8.07 -2.46 -32.97
C PRO A 695 -8.49 -1.76 -34.28
N GLY A 696 -7.66 -0.81 -34.74
CA GLY A 696 -7.91 0.01 -35.93
C GLY A 696 -8.33 1.45 -35.63
N THR A 697 -8.63 1.81 -34.38
CA THR A 697 -8.86 3.21 -33.97
C THR A 697 -7.55 4.01 -34.04
N ASP A 698 -7.53 5.05 -34.87
CA ASP A 698 -6.36 5.93 -35.06
C ASP A 698 -6.50 7.23 -34.25
N LEU A 699 -5.99 7.18 -33.01
CA LEU A 699 -5.97 8.33 -32.10
C LEU A 699 -5.19 9.55 -32.62
N ALA A 700 -4.32 9.39 -33.63
CA ALA A 700 -3.62 10.52 -34.25
C ALA A 700 -4.45 11.23 -35.33
N LYS A 701 -5.57 10.63 -35.76
CA LYS A 701 -6.59 11.27 -36.63
C LYS A 701 -7.80 11.79 -35.84
N GLU A 702 -8.07 11.26 -34.65
CA GLU A 702 -9.07 11.78 -33.72
C GLU A 702 -8.73 13.22 -33.28
N GLN A 703 -9.67 14.17 -33.43
CA GLN A 703 -9.53 15.50 -32.83
C GLN A 703 -9.90 15.44 -31.35
N ILE A 704 -8.97 15.00 -30.50
CA ILE A 704 -9.16 14.99 -29.05
C ILE A 704 -9.25 16.43 -28.52
N LYS A 705 -10.48 16.87 -28.21
CA LYS A 705 -10.81 18.20 -27.67
C LYS A 705 -10.96 18.21 -26.15
N ASP A 706 -11.08 17.05 -25.54
CA ASP A 706 -11.28 16.83 -24.11
C ASP A 706 -9.91 16.71 -23.42
N ILE A 707 -9.28 17.86 -23.20
CA ILE A 707 -7.94 18.01 -22.63
C ILE A 707 -8.06 18.74 -21.29
N ARG A 708 -7.46 18.20 -20.24
CA ARG A 708 -7.38 18.86 -18.93
C ARG A 708 -5.94 18.93 -18.45
N SER A 709 -5.50 20.10 -17.99
CA SER A 709 -4.24 20.19 -17.27
C SER A 709 -4.45 19.80 -15.81
N LEU A 710 -3.62 18.88 -15.31
CA LEU A 710 -3.58 18.40 -13.93
C LEU A 710 -2.18 18.70 -13.36
N SER A 711 -2.04 18.93 -12.05
CA SER A 711 -0.74 19.24 -11.44
C SER A 711 -0.75 18.98 -9.94
N GLY A 712 0.31 18.38 -9.41
CA GLY A 712 0.45 18.12 -7.98
C GLY A 712 1.90 18.16 -7.49
N ARG A 713 2.05 18.06 -6.17
CA ARG A 713 3.34 17.95 -5.47
C ARG A 713 3.40 16.65 -4.71
N ILE A 714 4.43 15.85 -4.99
CA ILE A 714 4.68 14.54 -4.39
C ILE A 714 5.85 14.69 -3.43
N LEU A 715 5.75 14.22 -2.19
CA LEU A 715 6.92 14.13 -1.31
C LEU A 715 7.76 12.93 -1.77
N LEU A 716 9.05 13.16 -2.04
CA LEU A 716 9.98 12.14 -2.50
C LEU A 716 10.37 11.25 -1.33
N LEU A 717 9.56 10.21 -1.16
CA LEU A 717 9.83 9.12 -0.25
C LEU A 717 11.06 8.36 -0.79
N PRO A 718 12.18 8.26 -0.07
CA PRO A 718 13.25 7.30 -0.38
C PRO A 718 12.87 5.86 0.02
N GLN A 719 11.60 5.65 0.41
CA GLN A 719 10.99 4.33 0.65
C GLN A 719 11.32 3.28 -0.44
N PRO A 720 11.28 3.58 -1.76
CA PRO A 720 11.50 2.57 -2.80
C PRO A 720 12.81 1.80 -2.67
N SER A 721 13.92 2.46 -2.33
CA SER A 721 15.23 1.81 -2.25
C SER A 721 15.30 0.80 -1.10
N PHE A 722 14.68 1.10 0.03
CA PHE A 722 14.58 0.16 1.15
C PHE A 722 13.47 -0.88 0.95
N SER A 723 12.38 -0.59 0.22
CA SER A 723 11.40 -1.61 -0.19
C SER A 723 12.03 -2.63 -1.13
N LEU A 724 12.81 -2.16 -2.11
CA LEU A 724 13.54 -3.01 -3.05
C LEU A 724 14.62 -3.82 -2.34
N GLN A 725 15.40 -3.20 -1.45
CA GLN A 725 16.38 -3.92 -0.64
C GLN A 725 15.72 -4.96 0.27
N ALA A 726 14.63 -4.63 0.98
CA ALA A 726 13.91 -5.58 1.82
C ALA A 726 13.28 -6.73 1.00
N ALA A 727 12.74 -6.43 -0.18
CA ALA A 727 12.25 -7.46 -1.10
C ALA A 727 13.39 -8.37 -1.59
N ILE A 728 14.58 -7.84 -1.88
CA ILE A 728 15.77 -8.61 -2.27
C ILE A 728 16.31 -9.43 -1.10
N ASP A 729 16.45 -8.84 0.09
CA ASP A 729 16.89 -9.54 1.30
C ASP A 729 15.94 -10.70 1.60
N GLN A 730 14.63 -10.46 1.50
CA GLN A 730 13.63 -11.51 1.69
C GLN A 730 13.72 -12.57 0.58
N LEU A 731 13.84 -12.18 -0.69
CA LEU A 731 14.02 -13.08 -1.83
C LEU A 731 15.23 -14.00 -1.65
N PHE A 732 16.36 -13.46 -1.18
CA PHE A 732 17.59 -14.21 -0.91
C PHE A 732 17.49 -15.10 0.34
N ASN A 733 16.58 -14.81 1.26
CA ASN A 733 16.27 -15.65 2.42
C ASN A 733 15.21 -16.73 2.13
N SER A 734 14.34 -16.54 1.13
CA SER A 734 13.24 -17.46 0.80
C SER A 734 13.55 -18.43 -0.35
N ILE A 735 14.38 -18.04 -1.33
CA ILE A 735 14.70 -18.89 -2.49
C ILE A 735 15.82 -19.87 -2.19
N ASP A 736 15.65 -21.13 -2.62
CA ASP A 736 16.73 -22.12 -2.71
C ASP A 736 17.95 -21.56 -3.48
N PRO A 737 19.17 -21.53 -2.90
CA PRO A 737 20.37 -21.04 -3.57
C PRO A 737 20.68 -21.67 -4.94
N GLU A 738 20.24 -22.89 -5.23
CA GLU A 738 20.36 -23.52 -6.55
C GLU A 738 19.38 -22.96 -7.59
N VAL A 739 18.26 -22.37 -7.16
CA VAL A 739 17.37 -21.59 -8.05
C VAL A 739 17.97 -20.21 -8.32
N LEU A 740 18.50 -19.52 -7.30
CA LEU A 740 19.18 -18.23 -7.48
C LEU A 740 20.38 -18.34 -8.44
N LYS A 741 21.17 -19.43 -8.37
CA LYS A 741 22.28 -19.70 -9.30
C LYS A 741 21.88 -19.81 -10.78
N LYS A 742 20.61 -20.08 -11.10
CA LYS A 742 20.11 -20.12 -12.49
C LYS A 742 20.02 -18.72 -13.12
N TYR A 743 19.88 -17.69 -12.29
CA TYR A 743 19.72 -16.29 -12.71
C TYR A 743 20.98 -15.46 -12.42
N LEU A 744 21.57 -15.64 -11.23
CA LEU A 744 22.81 -14.99 -10.79
C LEU A 744 23.88 -16.08 -10.50
N PRO A 745 24.64 -16.55 -11.50
CA PRO A 745 25.50 -17.74 -11.36
C PRO A 745 26.73 -17.51 -10.48
N THR A 746 27.37 -16.34 -10.54
CA THR A 746 28.57 -16.05 -9.75
C THR A 746 28.23 -15.65 -8.31
N LYS A 747 29.17 -15.85 -7.36
CA LYS A 747 29.02 -15.28 -6.00
C LYS A 747 29.07 -13.75 -6.04
N GLU A 748 29.92 -13.21 -6.90
CA GLU A 748 30.13 -11.78 -7.09
C GLU A 748 28.84 -11.04 -7.50
N GLN A 749 28.07 -11.55 -8.47
CA GLN A 749 26.75 -11.00 -8.81
C GLN A 749 25.74 -11.08 -7.66
N ARG A 750 25.73 -12.17 -6.89
CA ARG A 750 24.82 -12.33 -5.74
C ARG A 750 25.18 -11.38 -4.60
N ASP A 751 26.47 -11.25 -4.28
CA ASP A 751 26.97 -10.26 -3.32
C ASP A 751 26.69 -8.83 -3.84
N ASN A 752 26.83 -8.57 -5.14
CA ASN A 752 26.55 -7.27 -5.77
C ASN A 752 25.07 -6.87 -5.64
N VAL A 753 24.15 -7.78 -5.95
CA VAL A 753 22.70 -7.52 -5.77
C VAL A 753 22.34 -7.31 -4.30
N LEU A 754 22.88 -8.13 -3.40
CA LEU A 754 22.60 -8.02 -1.96
C LEU A 754 23.17 -6.74 -1.33
N TYR A 755 24.38 -6.30 -1.73
CA TYR A 755 25.09 -5.21 -1.04
C TYR A 755 25.18 -3.89 -1.80
N ASN A 756 24.81 -3.81 -3.09
CA ASN A 756 24.89 -2.57 -3.87
C ASN A 756 23.54 -2.06 -4.42
N THR A 757 22.42 -2.79 -4.28
CA THR A 757 21.12 -2.30 -4.80
C THR A 757 20.70 -0.97 -4.17
N TYR A 758 21.05 -0.71 -2.92
CA TYR A 758 20.83 0.60 -2.27
C TYR A 758 21.55 1.78 -2.96
N LYS A 759 22.60 1.52 -3.77
CA LYS A 759 23.39 2.55 -4.48
C LYS A 759 22.77 2.99 -5.80
N LEU A 760 21.72 2.31 -6.27
CA LEU A 760 21.10 2.63 -7.55
C LEU A 760 20.39 3.99 -7.47
N PRO A 761 20.70 4.96 -8.36
CA PRO A 761 20.23 6.32 -8.26
C PRO A 761 18.81 6.46 -8.84
N PHE A 762 17.83 5.87 -8.16
CA PHE A 762 16.42 5.92 -8.52
C PHE A 762 15.59 6.66 -7.45
N LEU A 763 14.80 7.63 -7.90
CA LEU A 763 13.66 8.16 -7.16
C LEU A 763 12.38 7.52 -7.72
N SER A 764 11.40 7.20 -6.87
CA SER A 764 10.08 6.79 -7.36
C SER A 764 8.98 7.17 -6.39
N ALA A 765 7.84 7.64 -6.92
CA ALA A 765 6.68 8.00 -6.13
C ALA A 765 5.39 8.03 -6.99
N PRO A 766 4.21 7.76 -6.41
CA PRO A 766 2.92 7.96 -7.09
C PRO A 766 2.70 9.42 -7.51
N LEU A 767 2.02 9.64 -8.63
CA LEU A 767 1.53 10.95 -9.06
C LEU A 767 0.31 11.37 -8.20
N ASP A 768 0.51 11.49 -6.88
CA ASP A 768 -0.57 11.67 -5.90
C ASP A 768 -1.55 12.78 -6.29
N GLY A 769 -2.84 12.44 -6.27
CA GLY A 769 -3.95 13.32 -6.62
C GLY A 769 -4.30 13.32 -8.10
N PHE A 770 -3.66 12.52 -8.95
CA PHE A 770 -3.97 12.45 -10.39
C PHE A 770 -5.43 12.03 -10.62
N THR A 771 -5.88 10.96 -9.99
CA THR A 771 -7.26 10.46 -10.06
C THR A 771 -8.25 11.41 -9.38
N ASP A 772 -7.84 12.07 -8.30
CA ASP A 772 -8.69 13.03 -7.58
C ASP A 772 -8.89 14.32 -8.39
N HIS A 773 -7.88 14.84 -9.08
CA HIS A 773 -8.05 15.86 -10.11
C HIS A 773 -8.98 15.39 -11.24
N LEU A 774 -8.96 14.09 -11.60
CA LEU A 774 -9.91 13.56 -12.57
C LEU A 774 -11.37 13.63 -12.06
N LEU A 775 -11.55 13.46 -10.74
CA LEU A 775 -12.80 13.53 -9.99
C LEU A 775 -13.17 14.94 -9.49
N THR A 776 -12.49 16.00 -9.94
CA THR A 776 -12.68 17.41 -9.51
C THR A 776 -12.41 17.69 -8.02
N LEU A 777 -11.45 16.96 -7.46
CA LEU A 777 -10.90 17.12 -6.12
C LEU A 777 -9.45 17.62 -6.19
N SER A 778 -9.01 18.40 -5.21
CA SER A 778 -7.63 18.89 -5.09
C SER A 778 -6.98 18.43 -3.78
N HIS A 779 -5.78 17.88 -3.90
CA HIS A 779 -4.84 17.70 -2.79
C HIS A 779 -4.08 19.01 -2.54
N GLY A 780 -3.71 19.25 -1.28
CA GLY A 780 -2.94 20.42 -0.86
C GLY A 780 -3.06 20.71 0.63
N THR A 781 -2.13 21.52 1.15
CA THR A 781 -2.11 21.94 2.56
C THR A 781 -3.08 23.11 2.72
N HIS A 782 -4.25 22.89 3.33
CA HIS A 782 -5.33 23.88 3.39
C HIS A 782 -5.95 24.03 4.79
N ILE A 783 -6.76 25.07 4.96
CA ILE A 783 -7.49 25.34 6.20
C ILE A 783 -8.66 24.35 6.41
N LYS A 784 -8.59 23.56 7.49
CA LYS A 784 -9.67 22.66 7.93
C LYS A 784 -10.61 23.40 8.91
N PRO A 785 -11.92 23.09 8.96
CA PRO A 785 -12.86 23.77 9.87
C PRO A 785 -12.69 23.38 11.35
N ASN A 786 -12.12 22.20 11.61
CA ASN A 786 -11.91 21.65 12.93
C ASN A 786 -10.41 21.64 13.26
N ALA A 787 -10.07 21.99 14.51
CA ALA A 787 -8.76 21.72 15.08
C ALA A 787 -8.81 20.47 15.97
N ARG A 788 -7.64 19.92 16.29
CA ARG A 788 -7.49 18.73 17.13
C ARG A 788 -6.19 18.79 17.91
N TYR A 789 -6.27 18.85 19.24
CA TYR A 789 -5.09 18.81 20.11
C TYR A 789 -5.04 17.52 20.95
N PRO A 790 -3.84 17.00 21.28
CA PRO A 790 -3.70 15.80 22.10
C PRO A 790 -4.47 15.89 23.42
N GLY A 791 -5.45 15.02 23.61
CA GLY A 791 -6.34 14.97 24.77
C GLY A 791 -7.67 15.73 24.63
N GLU A 792 -7.76 16.81 23.85
CA GLU A 792 -8.98 17.65 23.76
C GLU A 792 -10.01 17.17 22.71
N GLY A 793 -9.60 16.24 21.84
CA GLY A 793 -10.42 15.72 20.75
C GLY A 793 -10.53 16.68 19.56
N VAL A 794 -11.42 16.35 18.63
CA VAL A 794 -11.73 17.20 17.47
C VAL A 794 -12.79 18.23 17.87
N GLN A 795 -12.50 19.52 17.67
CA GLN A 795 -13.42 20.62 17.97
C GLN A 795 -13.44 21.63 16.81
N PRO A 796 -14.62 22.18 16.44
CA PRO A 796 -14.72 23.30 15.51
C PRO A 796 -14.00 24.56 15.98
N MET A 797 -13.41 25.29 15.03
CA MET A 797 -12.91 26.65 15.28
C MET A 797 -14.05 27.66 15.14
N VAL A 798 -14.07 28.70 15.97
CA VAL A 798 -15.14 29.72 15.95
C VAL A 798 -15.08 30.55 14.66
N ASP A 799 -13.88 30.89 14.18
CA ASP A 799 -13.67 31.57 12.90
C ASP A 799 -14.21 30.76 11.68
N ALA A 800 -14.42 29.44 11.82
CA ALA A 800 -14.96 28.58 10.76
C ALA A 800 -16.50 28.62 10.61
N TYR A 801 -17.22 29.32 11.50
CA TYR A 801 -18.68 29.42 11.45
C TYR A 801 -19.12 30.30 10.27
N LYS A 802 -19.70 29.69 9.23
CA LYS A 802 -20.16 30.39 8.02
C LYS A 802 -21.53 29.88 7.60
N GLY A 803 -22.48 30.78 7.33
CA GLY A 803 -23.85 30.45 6.93
C GLY A 803 -24.54 29.47 7.92
N PRO A 804 -25.04 28.30 7.46
CA PRO A 804 -25.70 27.32 8.32
C PRO A 804 -24.72 26.45 9.15
N PHE A 805 -23.41 26.61 8.99
CA PHE A 805 -22.43 25.81 9.70
C PHE A 805 -22.04 26.43 11.04
N HIS A 806 -22.42 25.75 12.13
CA HIS A 806 -22.05 26.10 13.50
C HIS A 806 -21.39 24.89 14.18
N TYR A 807 -21.31 24.90 15.51
CA TYR A 807 -20.59 23.88 16.29
C TYR A 807 -21.03 22.43 15.98
N ASN A 808 -22.32 22.17 15.81
CA ASN A 808 -22.82 20.80 15.63
C ASN A 808 -22.46 20.26 14.23
N GLU A 809 -22.66 21.08 13.20
CA GLU A 809 -22.48 20.73 11.79
C GLU A 809 -20.99 20.54 11.49
N LEU A 810 -20.14 21.46 11.97
CA LEU A 810 -18.70 21.33 11.81
C LEU A 810 -18.13 20.15 12.61
N LYS A 811 -18.63 19.89 13.83
CA LYS A 811 -18.18 18.74 14.63
C LYS A 811 -18.48 17.41 13.95
N LEU A 812 -19.57 17.32 13.19
CA LEU A 812 -19.91 16.13 12.42
C LEU A 812 -18.95 15.85 11.25
N ILE A 813 -18.23 16.84 10.72
CA ILE A 813 -17.16 16.61 9.72
C ILE A 813 -16.04 15.74 10.32
N GLY A 814 -15.79 15.84 11.64
CA GLY A 814 -14.73 15.10 12.30
C GLY A 814 -13.36 15.42 11.69
N ILE A 815 -12.63 14.37 11.28
CA ILE A 815 -11.33 14.46 10.59
C ILE A 815 -11.43 14.36 9.06
N HIS A 816 -12.63 14.21 8.50
CA HIS A 816 -12.86 13.82 7.10
C HIS A 816 -12.82 15.03 6.13
N SER A 817 -11.74 15.81 6.22
CA SER A 817 -11.46 17.04 5.49
C SER A 817 -10.01 17.05 5.01
N GLU A 818 -9.63 16.09 4.17
CA GLU A 818 -8.25 15.93 3.67
C GLU A 818 -8.11 16.25 2.18
N MET A 819 -9.18 16.07 1.40
CA MET A 819 -9.27 16.46 -0.01
C MET A 819 -10.29 17.57 -0.17
N THR A 820 -9.93 18.66 -0.85
CA THR A 820 -10.84 19.77 -1.13
C THR A 820 -11.62 19.54 -2.43
N PRO A 821 -12.89 19.98 -2.53
CA PRO A 821 -13.56 20.07 -3.84
C PRO A 821 -13.01 21.25 -4.65
N TYR A 822 -12.96 21.12 -5.99
CA TYR A 822 -12.59 22.23 -6.89
C TYR A 822 -13.42 23.50 -6.66
N ALA A 823 -14.72 23.33 -6.34
CA ALA A 823 -15.67 24.40 -6.07
C ALA A 823 -15.58 25.53 -7.11
N SER A 824 -15.36 26.77 -6.64
CA SER A 824 -15.22 28.01 -7.42
C SER A 824 -13.77 28.35 -7.80
N LEU A 825 -12.78 27.56 -7.35
CA LEU A 825 -11.36 27.93 -7.38
C LEU A 825 -10.67 27.50 -8.68
N VAL A 826 -11.02 26.32 -9.22
CA VAL A 826 -10.35 25.76 -10.42
C VAL A 826 -11.15 26.02 -11.70
N ARG A 827 -10.48 26.57 -12.72
CA ARG A 827 -11.05 26.91 -14.05
C ARG A 827 -10.42 26.04 -15.15
N PHE A 828 -11.18 25.63 -16.17
CA PHE A 828 -10.75 24.57 -17.09
C PHE A 828 -10.32 25.05 -18.48
N THR A 829 -10.81 26.19 -18.97
CA THR A 829 -10.41 26.77 -20.27
C THR A 829 -10.02 28.24 -20.17
N ALA A 830 -9.26 28.75 -21.16
CA ALA A 830 -8.92 30.17 -21.24
C ALA A 830 -10.14 31.08 -21.48
N GLU A 831 -11.22 30.56 -22.07
CA GLU A 831 -12.48 31.27 -22.24
C GLU A 831 -13.25 31.34 -20.92
N GLN A 832 -13.30 30.24 -20.16
CA GLN A 832 -13.84 30.21 -18.79
C GLN A 832 -13.00 31.05 -17.81
N ALA A 833 -11.70 31.22 -18.05
CA ALA A 833 -10.85 32.11 -17.25
C ALA A 833 -11.32 33.58 -17.33
N LEU A 834 -11.98 33.97 -18.43
CA LEU A 834 -12.57 35.30 -18.63
C LEU A 834 -14.05 35.39 -18.17
N MET A 835 -14.67 34.29 -17.77
CA MET A 835 -16.05 34.26 -17.27
C MET A 835 -16.12 34.52 -15.76
N THR A 836 -17.25 35.08 -15.31
CA THR A 836 -17.55 35.39 -13.91
C THR A 836 -18.77 34.61 -13.37
N THR A 837 -19.31 33.68 -14.14
CA THR A 837 -20.54 32.92 -13.84
C THR A 837 -20.38 31.47 -14.29
N ALA A 838 -21.20 30.56 -13.75
CA ALA A 838 -21.17 29.15 -14.10
C ALA A 838 -21.57 28.86 -15.56
N VAL A 839 -21.08 27.73 -16.09
CA VAL A 839 -21.35 27.22 -17.44
C VAL A 839 -22.82 26.75 -17.56
N SER A 840 -23.43 26.97 -18.73
CA SER A 840 -24.81 26.51 -19.00
C SER A 840 -24.89 24.98 -19.06
N LEU A 841 -26.02 24.41 -18.62
CA LEU A 841 -26.23 22.96 -18.70
C LEU A 841 -26.27 22.44 -20.14
N ASP A 842 -26.68 23.27 -21.10
CA ASP A 842 -26.75 22.97 -22.53
C ASP A 842 -25.44 23.25 -23.31
N ASP A 843 -24.35 23.58 -22.60
CA ASP A 843 -23.07 23.93 -23.23
C ASP A 843 -22.41 22.71 -23.92
N PRO A 844 -21.86 22.85 -25.15
CA PRO A 844 -21.28 21.74 -25.92
C PRO A 844 -19.83 21.37 -25.55
N SER A 845 -19.19 22.10 -24.62
CA SER A 845 -17.83 21.80 -24.15
C SER A 845 -17.76 20.51 -23.33
N PRO A 846 -16.59 19.84 -23.23
CA PRO A 846 -16.44 18.64 -22.41
C PRO A 846 -16.65 18.92 -20.90
N VAL A 847 -17.49 18.12 -20.26
CA VAL A 847 -17.70 18.16 -18.79
C VAL A 847 -16.40 17.75 -18.08
N PRO A 848 -15.93 18.49 -17.04
CA PRO A 848 -14.65 18.22 -16.42
C PRO A 848 -14.61 16.90 -15.64
N PHE A 849 -15.63 16.61 -14.83
CA PHE A 849 -15.68 15.40 -14.00
C PHE A 849 -15.71 14.12 -14.84
N LYS A 850 -14.77 13.19 -14.60
CA LYS A 850 -14.74 11.86 -15.22
C LYS A 850 -14.91 10.77 -14.16
N PRO A 851 -15.97 9.94 -14.20
CA PRO A 851 -16.18 8.88 -13.21
C PRO A 851 -15.33 7.61 -13.44
N VAL A 852 -14.74 7.44 -14.63
CA VAL A 852 -13.90 6.30 -14.99
C VAL A 852 -12.68 6.80 -15.78
N THR A 853 -11.49 6.30 -15.46
CA THR A 853 -10.23 6.71 -16.10
C THR A 853 -9.98 5.94 -17.39
N HIS A 854 -10.35 6.53 -18.53
CA HIS A 854 -10.07 5.99 -19.87
C HIS A 854 -9.49 7.09 -20.78
N GLY A 855 -8.16 7.20 -20.80
CA GLY A 855 -7.44 8.25 -21.52
C GLY A 855 -5.92 8.10 -21.44
N GLN A 856 -5.19 9.09 -21.97
CA GLN A 856 -3.73 9.17 -21.96
C GLN A 856 -3.28 10.48 -21.31
N PHE A 857 -2.00 10.62 -20.97
CA PHE A 857 -1.45 11.91 -20.51
C PHE A 857 -0.03 12.14 -21.02
N ARG A 858 0.40 13.41 -21.00
CA ARG A 858 1.79 13.85 -21.25
C ARG A 858 2.23 14.83 -20.17
N PHE A 859 3.50 14.81 -19.76
CA PHE A 859 4.02 15.85 -18.88
C PHE A 859 4.21 17.20 -19.60
N LYS A 860 4.08 18.27 -18.83
CA LYS A 860 4.27 19.70 -19.18
C LYS A 860 5.33 20.37 -18.30
N LYS A 861 5.36 20.01 -17.02
CA LYS A 861 6.32 20.47 -16.00
C LYS A 861 6.74 19.26 -15.17
N LEU A 862 8.02 19.18 -14.83
CA LEU A 862 8.57 18.22 -13.86
C LEU A 862 9.73 18.90 -13.13
N ASN A 863 9.48 19.39 -11.91
CA ASN A 863 10.51 19.97 -11.04
C ASN A 863 10.90 18.97 -9.95
N ILE A 864 12.17 18.93 -9.56
CA ILE A 864 12.68 18.12 -8.43
C ILE A 864 13.42 19.07 -7.46
N ILE A 865 13.02 19.06 -6.19
CA ILE A 865 13.47 19.93 -5.07
C ILE A 865 13.99 19.04 -3.90
N ASP A 866 14.55 19.55 -2.78
CA ASP A 866 15.57 18.89 -1.88
C ASP A 866 15.24 18.71 -0.34
N LYS A 867 15.26 17.44 0.21
CA LYS A 867 15.34 16.84 1.61
C LYS A 867 14.27 15.96 2.40
N PHE A 868 13.77 14.80 1.87
CA PHE A 868 13.40 13.44 2.48
C PHE A 868 12.22 13.01 3.46
N VAL A 869 11.85 11.67 3.45
CA VAL A 869 10.81 10.89 4.25
C VAL A 869 11.17 9.35 4.50
N PHE A 870 10.33 8.39 5.02
CA PHE A 870 10.60 6.88 5.06
C PHE A 870 9.44 5.84 5.44
N LEU A 871 9.72 4.51 5.67
CA LEU A 871 8.95 3.23 5.36
C LEU A 871 8.20 2.35 6.46
N PRO A 872 7.23 1.47 6.03
CA PRO A 872 6.92 0.11 6.59
C PRO A 872 6.60 -1.07 5.57
N ASP A 873 6.51 -2.33 6.05
CA ASP A 873 6.41 -3.70 5.43
C ASP A 873 5.23 -4.08 4.45
N GLY A 874 5.15 -5.25 3.73
CA GLY A 874 6.08 -6.40 3.41
C GLY A 874 5.38 -7.77 3.04
N THR A 875 5.80 -8.55 2.00
CA THR A 875 5.14 -9.84 1.53
C THR A 875 6.06 -10.89 0.80
N PHE A 876 5.59 -12.13 0.47
CA PHE A 876 6.18 -13.53 0.41
C PHE A 876 7.12 -14.01 -0.79
N TYR A 877 7.41 -15.34 -1.04
CA TYR A 877 8.03 -15.96 -2.29
C TYR A 877 8.07 -17.55 -2.42
N ARG A 878 8.44 -18.08 -3.62
CA ARG A 878 8.26 -19.36 -4.43
C ARG A 878 9.45 -20.39 -4.71
N GLU A 879 9.21 -21.56 -5.40
CA GLU A 879 10.20 -22.53 -6.07
C GLU A 879 10.45 -22.37 -7.65
N VAL A 880 10.74 -23.25 -8.66
CA VAL A 880 10.80 -24.73 -9.01
C VAL A 880 11.76 -24.97 -10.26
N ARG A 881 11.80 -26.20 -10.85
CA ARG A 881 11.93 -26.58 -12.32
C ARG A 881 13.31 -26.40 -13.06
N ILE A 882 13.61 -26.92 -14.29
CA ILE A 882 12.90 -27.65 -15.39
C ILE A 882 13.84 -28.59 -16.23
N ALA A 883 13.31 -29.50 -17.10
CA ALA A 883 13.98 -30.31 -18.17
C ALA A 883 12.90 -30.99 -19.08
N SER A 884 13.07 -31.65 -20.26
CA SER A 884 14.11 -31.80 -21.35
C SER A 884 13.45 -32.43 -22.64
N PRO A 885 14.01 -32.34 -23.89
CA PRO A 885 13.14 -31.91 -25.02
C PRO A 885 13.21 -32.55 -26.46
N THR A 886 13.48 -33.84 -26.73
CA THR A 886 13.70 -34.31 -28.14
C THR A 886 13.03 -35.63 -28.62
N ALA A 887 11.87 -35.55 -29.30
CA ALA A 887 11.38 -36.55 -30.28
C ALA A 887 10.10 -36.11 -31.07
N PRO A 888 10.11 -36.08 -32.43
CA PRO A 888 8.93 -36.03 -33.31
C PRO A 888 8.82 -37.30 -34.19
N GLN A 889 7.73 -37.67 -34.89
CA GLN A 889 6.28 -37.38 -34.82
C GLN A 889 5.51 -38.52 -35.54
N HIS A 890 4.17 -38.47 -35.59
CA HIS A 890 3.23 -39.38 -36.29
C HIS A 890 2.95 -40.77 -35.65
N THR A 891 1.78 -40.95 -35.01
CA THR A 891 0.76 -41.95 -35.44
C THR A 891 -0.58 -41.84 -34.65
N SER A 892 -1.59 -41.36 -35.36
CA SER A 892 -3.04 -41.66 -35.30
C SER A 892 -3.63 -42.58 -34.18
N THR A 893 -4.64 -42.07 -33.46
CA THR A 893 -5.95 -42.73 -33.09
C THR A 893 -5.96 -44.03 -32.25
N SER A 894 -6.88 -44.29 -31.30
CA SER A 894 -8.30 -43.87 -31.20
C SER A 894 -8.98 -44.17 -29.83
N ALA A 895 -10.06 -43.43 -29.56
CA ALA A 895 -11.34 -43.85 -28.93
C ALA A 895 -11.40 -44.31 -27.44
N LYS A 896 -12.66 -44.41 -26.96
CA LYS A 896 -13.10 -44.53 -25.56
C LYS A 896 -13.99 -45.76 -25.31
N TRP A 897 -13.94 -46.24 -24.06
CA TRP A 897 -15.03 -46.77 -23.22
C TRP A 897 -16.01 -47.82 -23.79
N LEU A 898 -16.00 -48.98 -23.13
CA LEU A 898 -17.04 -50.02 -23.11
C LEU A 898 -17.12 -50.57 -21.67
N PRO A 899 -18.26 -51.11 -21.20
CA PRO A 899 -19.65 -50.63 -21.34
C PRO A 899 -20.17 -50.19 -19.93
N PHE A 900 -21.34 -49.58 -19.68
CA PHE A 900 -22.74 -49.99 -19.87
C PHE A 900 -23.69 -48.83 -19.48
N ASN A 901 -25.00 -49.00 -19.67
CA ASN A 901 -26.06 -48.03 -19.30
C ASN A 901 -26.84 -48.42 -18.02
N PRO A 902 -27.53 -47.48 -17.34
CA PRO A 902 -27.93 -47.61 -15.92
C PRO A 902 -29.39 -48.08 -15.67
N PRO A 903 -29.72 -48.53 -14.43
CA PRO A 903 -31.08 -48.83 -13.96
C PRO A 903 -31.86 -47.59 -13.47
N ALA A 904 -33.13 -47.78 -13.10
CA ALA A 904 -34.13 -46.71 -13.03
C ALA A 904 -34.64 -46.31 -11.62
N THR A 905 -35.33 -45.16 -11.58
CA THR A 905 -36.03 -44.49 -10.46
C THR A 905 -35.16 -43.86 -9.35
N SER A 906 -34.98 -42.54 -9.46
CA SER A 906 -34.38 -41.65 -8.46
C SER A 906 -35.44 -40.87 -7.66
N PRO A 907 -35.12 -40.36 -6.46
CA PRO A 907 -35.88 -39.26 -5.83
C PRO A 907 -35.68 -37.94 -6.60
N ASP A 908 -36.54 -36.96 -6.31
CA ASP A 908 -36.76 -35.71 -7.09
C ASP A 908 -35.47 -34.97 -7.55
N THR A 909 -35.30 -34.88 -8.87
CA THR A 909 -34.11 -34.35 -9.57
C THR A 909 -34.44 -33.27 -10.61
N GLY A 910 -35.56 -32.57 -10.47
CA GLY A 910 -36.20 -31.79 -11.55
C GLY A 910 -35.34 -30.84 -12.41
N GLN A 911 -34.24 -30.28 -11.89
CA GLN A 911 -33.30 -29.45 -12.67
C GLN A 911 -32.34 -30.30 -13.54
N LEU A 912 -31.91 -31.45 -13.04
CA LEU A 912 -31.07 -32.42 -13.76
C LEU A 912 -31.89 -33.14 -14.85
N ASP A 913 -33.14 -33.47 -14.56
CA ASP A 913 -34.05 -34.11 -15.54
C ASP A 913 -34.29 -33.23 -16.78
N GLN A 914 -34.26 -31.90 -16.64
CA GLN A 914 -34.43 -30.98 -17.77
C GLN A 914 -33.14 -30.81 -18.59
N LEU A 915 -31.97 -30.94 -17.97
CA LEU A 915 -30.69 -31.08 -18.69
C LEU A 915 -30.61 -32.41 -19.45
N LEU A 916 -31.06 -33.51 -18.83
CA LEU A 916 -31.10 -34.83 -19.47
C LEU A 916 -32.11 -34.91 -20.63
N ASN A 917 -33.29 -34.29 -20.50
CA ASN A 917 -34.24 -34.18 -21.63
C ASN A 917 -33.71 -33.30 -22.78
N LYS A 918 -32.76 -32.38 -22.53
CA LYS A 918 -32.03 -31.64 -23.58
C LYS A 918 -30.92 -32.46 -24.24
N LEU A 919 -30.33 -33.42 -23.53
CA LEU A 919 -29.32 -34.35 -24.05
C LEU A 919 -29.92 -35.51 -24.87
N ALA A 920 -31.24 -35.72 -24.82
CA ALA A 920 -31.96 -36.83 -25.45
C ALA A 920 -32.70 -36.46 -26.77
N ASP A 921 -32.23 -35.43 -27.46
CA ASP A 921 -32.79 -34.95 -28.74
C ASP A 921 -32.61 -36.03 -29.86
N PRO A 922 -33.62 -36.31 -30.73
CA PRO A 922 -33.59 -37.46 -31.64
C PRO A 922 -32.38 -37.51 -32.60
N ASP A 923 -31.84 -36.35 -32.95
CA ASP A 923 -30.72 -36.21 -33.90
C ASP A 923 -29.33 -36.30 -33.23
N GLN A 924 -29.25 -36.50 -31.91
CA GLN A 924 -28.03 -36.68 -31.09
C GLN A 924 -26.99 -35.53 -31.08
N THR A 925 -27.17 -34.48 -31.89
CA THR A 925 -26.23 -33.36 -32.08
C THR A 925 -25.75 -32.70 -30.78
N TYR A 926 -26.64 -32.56 -29.78
CA TYR A 926 -26.32 -31.90 -28.51
C TYR A 926 -25.34 -32.71 -27.65
N LEU A 927 -25.58 -34.03 -27.53
CA LEU A 927 -24.78 -34.93 -26.71
C LEU A 927 -23.34 -35.09 -27.24
N LEU A 928 -23.18 -35.18 -28.57
CA LEU A 928 -21.87 -35.28 -29.20
C LEU A 928 -21.01 -34.03 -28.95
N ALA A 929 -21.61 -32.83 -29.05
CA ALA A 929 -20.90 -31.58 -28.80
C ALA A 929 -20.54 -31.41 -27.31
N PHE A 930 -21.45 -31.74 -26.39
CA PHE A 930 -21.18 -31.72 -24.95
C PHE A 930 -20.00 -32.64 -24.56
N LEU A 931 -19.95 -33.85 -25.14
CA LEU A 931 -18.88 -34.82 -24.87
C LEU A 931 -17.54 -34.44 -25.49
N ASP A 932 -17.52 -33.67 -26.58
CA ASP A 932 -16.30 -33.15 -27.21
C ASP A 932 -15.69 -32.00 -26.37
N MET A 933 -16.53 -31.03 -26.00
CA MET A 933 -16.20 -29.92 -25.07
C MET A 933 -15.55 -30.45 -23.78
N ALA A 934 -16.21 -31.39 -23.10
CA ALA A 934 -15.77 -31.92 -21.81
C ALA A 934 -14.52 -32.82 -21.87
N ASN A 935 -14.04 -33.19 -23.06
CA ASN A 935 -12.75 -33.88 -23.22
C ASN A 935 -11.61 -32.90 -23.45
N LYS A 936 -11.81 -31.92 -24.33
CA LYS A 936 -10.83 -30.87 -24.63
C LYS A 936 -10.45 -30.06 -23.37
N SER A 937 -11.43 -29.78 -22.51
CA SER A 937 -11.18 -29.12 -21.22
C SER A 937 -10.35 -29.94 -20.22
N LEU A 938 -10.23 -31.26 -20.42
CA LEU A 938 -9.39 -32.12 -19.59
C LEU A 938 -7.94 -32.15 -20.10
N GLU A 939 -7.73 -31.98 -21.41
CA GLU A 939 -6.40 -31.97 -22.05
C GLU A 939 -5.56 -30.74 -21.63
N SER A 940 -6.20 -29.63 -21.23
CA SER A 940 -5.55 -28.41 -20.73
C SER A 940 -5.40 -28.34 -19.20
N SER A 941 -5.83 -29.36 -18.44
CA SER A 941 -6.03 -29.26 -16.98
C SER A 941 -4.79 -29.58 -16.11
N SER A 942 -4.58 -28.82 -15.02
CA SER A 942 -3.46 -29.02 -14.07
C SER A 942 -3.59 -30.28 -13.20
N SER A 943 -2.47 -30.80 -12.69
CA SER A 943 -2.42 -32.03 -11.87
C SER A 943 -3.21 -31.94 -10.56
N VAL A 944 -3.94 -33.01 -10.21
CA VAL A 944 -4.77 -33.08 -8.99
C VAL A 944 -3.94 -33.03 -7.69
N PRO A 945 -4.45 -32.40 -6.60
CA PRO A 945 -3.74 -32.27 -5.32
C PRO A 945 -3.37 -33.60 -4.66
N SER A 946 -2.33 -33.59 -3.82
CA SER A 946 -1.85 -34.78 -3.07
C SER A 946 -2.93 -35.45 -2.21
N ALA A 947 -3.84 -34.67 -1.62
CA ALA A 947 -5.01 -35.15 -0.86
C ALA A 947 -6.05 -35.91 -1.70
N TYR A 948 -5.92 -35.94 -3.04
CA TYR A 948 -6.70 -36.79 -3.95
C TYR A 948 -5.95 -38.10 -4.27
N ALA A 949 -4.61 -38.09 -4.29
CA ALA A 949 -3.76 -39.26 -4.58
C ALA A 949 -3.73 -40.32 -3.46
N THR A 950 -4.27 -40.00 -2.28
CA THR A 950 -4.57 -40.97 -1.21
C THR A 950 -5.77 -41.85 -1.55
N PHE A 951 -6.71 -41.38 -2.37
CA PHE A 951 -7.91 -42.13 -2.79
C PHE A 951 -7.69 -42.88 -4.11
N MET A 952 -8.14 -44.14 -4.16
CA MET A 952 -8.00 -44.97 -5.36
C MET A 952 -8.89 -44.54 -6.55
N ASN A 953 -9.80 -43.57 -6.34
CA ASN A 953 -10.62 -42.96 -7.39
C ASN A 953 -9.79 -42.23 -8.47
N SER A 954 -8.53 -41.87 -8.13
CA SER A 954 -7.54 -41.31 -9.06
C SER A 954 -7.23 -42.20 -10.28
N LEU A 955 -7.59 -43.49 -10.26
CA LEU A 955 -7.48 -44.42 -11.40
C LEU A 955 -8.72 -44.47 -12.32
N VAL A 956 -9.80 -43.77 -11.99
CA VAL A 956 -11.11 -43.91 -12.69
C VAL A 956 -11.46 -42.70 -13.56
N GLY A 957 -11.03 -41.49 -13.20
CA GLY A 957 -11.22 -40.28 -14.02
C GLY A 957 -11.17 -38.98 -13.22
N ARG A 958 -11.30 -37.85 -13.92
CA ARG A 958 -11.41 -36.51 -13.30
C ARG A 958 -12.91 -36.11 -13.20
N PRO A 959 -13.41 -35.77 -12.01
CA PRO A 959 -14.79 -35.33 -11.80
C PRO A 959 -15.01 -33.88 -12.29
N LEU A 960 -16.21 -33.58 -12.75
CA LEU A 960 -16.70 -32.21 -12.99
C LEU A 960 -17.93 -31.94 -12.12
N ALA A 961 -18.17 -30.69 -11.75
CA ALA A 961 -19.31 -30.23 -10.97
C ALA A 961 -20.16 -29.24 -11.76
N LEU A 962 -21.48 -29.44 -11.74
CA LEU A 962 -22.44 -28.41 -12.15
C LEU A 962 -22.79 -27.56 -10.92
N VAL A 963 -22.58 -26.25 -11.00
CA VAL A 963 -22.78 -25.31 -9.89
C VAL A 963 -23.59 -24.10 -10.34
N ASN A 964 -24.29 -23.45 -9.41
CA ASN A 964 -24.82 -22.10 -9.62
C ASN A 964 -23.81 -21.10 -9.05
N ALA A 965 -23.36 -20.16 -9.88
CA ALA A 965 -22.37 -19.14 -9.52
C ALA A 965 -22.94 -17.73 -9.76
N GLY A 966 -22.90 -16.88 -8.73
CA GLY A 966 -23.34 -15.48 -8.79
C GLY A 966 -22.15 -14.52 -8.89
N TRP A 967 -22.25 -13.53 -9.79
CA TRP A 967 -21.27 -12.47 -9.96
C TRP A 967 -21.98 -11.10 -10.00
N SER A 968 -21.32 -10.04 -9.54
CA SER A 968 -21.89 -8.68 -9.48
C SER A 968 -20.78 -7.63 -9.32
N LEU A 969 -21.05 -6.38 -9.73
CA LEU A 969 -20.14 -5.25 -9.57
C LEU A 969 -20.68 -4.26 -8.52
N GLU A 970 -20.18 -4.35 -7.28
CA GLU A 970 -20.65 -3.54 -6.15
C GLU A 970 -19.71 -2.35 -5.87
N LEU A 971 -20.29 -1.15 -5.67
CA LEU A 971 -19.54 0.02 -5.20
C LEU A 971 -19.49 0.09 -3.66
N ALA A 972 -18.38 0.53 -3.11
CA ALA A 972 -18.18 0.66 -1.65
C ALA A 972 -19.12 1.71 -1.01
N THR A 973 -19.48 2.73 -1.78
CA THR A 973 -20.25 3.93 -1.43
C THR A 973 -21.09 4.40 -2.62
N ASP A 974 -21.91 5.46 -2.46
CA ASP A 974 -22.64 6.09 -3.57
C ASP A 974 -21.67 6.63 -4.63
N ALA A 975 -22.10 6.78 -5.88
CA ALA A 975 -21.23 7.24 -6.96
C ALA A 975 -20.70 8.66 -6.69
N LYS A 976 -19.38 8.87 -6.80
CA LYS A 976 -18.78 10.21 -6.71
C LYS A 976 -19.43 11.15 -7.74
N SER A 977 -19.78 12.38 -7.33
CA SER A 977 -20.34 13.41 -8.20
C SER A 977 -19.30 14.48 -8.57
N ASN A 978 -19.60 15.27 -9.60
CA ASN A 978 -18.87 16.52 -9.89
C ASN A 978 -18.86 17.45 -8.66
N GLN A 979 -17.73 18.10 -8.40
CA GLN A 979 -17.47 18.98 -7.25
C GLN A 979 -17.07 20.41 -7.66
N SER A 980 -17.06 20.72 -8.96
CA SER A 980 -16.97 22.10 -9.45
C SER A 980 -18.31 22.80 -9.33
N THR A 981 -18.31 24.07 -8.89
CA THR A 981 -19.48 24.95 -8.95
C THR A 981 -19.48 25.85 -10.19
N LEU A 982 -18.32 26.03 -10.84
CA LEU A 982 -18.21 26.76 -12.12
C LEU A 982 -18.74 25.94 -13.30
N ASP A 983 -18.60 24.62 -13.27
CA ASP A 983 -19.23 23.72 -14.23
C ASP A 983 -19.87 22.54 -13.48
N PRO A 984 -21.13 22.69 -13.02
CA PRO A 984 -21.83 21.70 -12.22
C PRO A 984 -22.49 20.58 -13.06
N ARG A 985 -22.19 20.50 -14.37
CA ARG A 985 -22.82 19.51 -15.26
C ARG A 985 -22.50 18.06 -14.81
N PRO A 986 -23.49 17.14 -14.84
CA PRO A 986 -23.24 15.72 -14.61
C PRO A 986 -22.48 15.11 -15.81
N PRO A 987 -21.74 14.00 -15.61
CA PRO A 987 -21.15 13.27 -16.72
C PRO A 987 -22.24 12.61 -17.58
N LYS A 988 -22.02 12.50 -18.90
CA LYS A 988 -22.97 11.89 -19.84
C LYS A 988 -23.24 10.40 -19.54
N LEU A 989 -22.15 9.68 -19.26
CA LEU A 989 -22.13 8.30 -18.80
C LEU A 989 -21.99 8.28 -17.28
N GLY A 990 -22.91 7.60 -16.58
CA GLY A 990 -22.89 7.45 -15.12
C GLY A 990 -22.74 5.99 -14.66
N LEU A 991 -22.36 5.81 -13.39
CA LEU A 991 -22.15 4.47 -12.79
C LEU A 991 -23.45 3.86 -12.23
N LEU A 992 -24.30 4.67 -11.59
CA LEU A 992 -25.57 4.24 -10.97
C LEU A 992 -26.82 4.85 -11.63
N GLY A 993 -26.63 5.67 -12.67
CA GLY A 993 -27.69 6.41 -13.36
C GLY A 993 -27.12 7.56 -14.19
N GLY A 994 -27.84 7.97 -15.23
CA GLY A 994 -27.39 9.00 -16.19
C GLY A 994 -28.32 9.07 -17.40
N GLN A 995 -27.88 9.69 -18.49
CA GLN A 995 -28.50 9.46 -19.81
C GLN A 995 -28.05 8.11 -20.37
N ASP A 996 -26.75 7.84 -20.30
CA ASP A 996 -26.13 6.55 -20.58
C ASP A 996 -25.53 5.97 -19.28
N ILE A 997 -25.43 4.64 -19.18
CA ILE A 997 -24.86 3.93 -18.02
C ILE A 997 -23.73 3.00 -18.49
N TYR A 998 -22.58 3.02 -17.79
CA TYR A 998 -21.45 2.14 -18.12
C TYR A 998 -21.86 0.66 -18.04
N GLN A 999 -21.53 -0.09 -19.09
CA GLN A 999 -21.55 -1.55 -19.12
C GLN A 999 -20.10 -2.04 -19.11
N PHE A 1000 -19.78 -3.01 -18.25
CA PHE A 1000 -18.44 -3.55 -18.11
C PHE A 1000 -18.41 -5.00 -18.61
N PRO A 1001 -17.83 -5.30 -19.78
CA PRO A 1001 -17.67 -6.68 -20.23
C PRO A 1001 -16.66 -7.42 -19.35
N VAL A 1002 -17.01 -8.64 -18.94
CA VAL A 1002 -16.17 -9.50 -18.10
C VAL A 1002 -16.02 -10.87 -18.76
N LYS A 1003 -14.78 -11.26 -19.09
CA LYS A 1003 -14.45 -12.60 -19.55
C LYS A 1003 -14.49 -13.56 -18.34
N LEU A 1004 -15.20 -14.68 -18.49
CA LEU A 1004 -15.26 -15.74 -17.47
C LEU A 1004 -14.41 -16.94 -17.93
N GLY A 1005 -13.51 -17.40 -17.07
CA GLY A 1005 -12.54 -18.47 -17.36
C GLY A 1005 -11.50 -18.14 -18.42
N ASP A 1006 -10.54 -19.03 -18.65
CA ASP A 1006 -9.56 -18.92 -19.75
C ASP A 1006 -8.99 -20.30 -20.13
N GLU A 1007 -9.31 -20.80 -21.32
CA GLU A 1007 -8.79 -22.09 -21.84
C GLU A 1007 -7.26 -22.19 -21.85
N ASN A 1008 -6.56 -21.07 -21.99
CA ASN A 1008 -5.10 -21.04 -22.06
C ASN A 1008 -4.43 -21.28 -20.70
N ARG A 1009 -5.20 -21.37 -19.60
CA ARG A 1009 -4.70 -21.42 -18.22
C ARG A 1009 -5.14 -22.70 -17.50
N ALA A 1010 -4.21 -23.62 -17.30
CA ALA A 1010 -4.41 -24.87 -16.56
C ALA A 1010 -4.84 -24.70 -15.08
N SER A 1011 -4.80 -23.48 -14.54
CA SER A 1011 -5.25 -23.09 -13.21
C SER A 1011 -6.71 -22.64 -13.13
N ASP A 1012 -7.40 -22.47 -14.27
CA ASP A 1012 -8.82 -22.12 -14.32
C ASP A 1012 -9.69 -23.36 -14.45
N GLY A 1013 -10.83 -23.37 -13.77
CA GLY A 1013 -11.74 -24.50 -13.69
C GLY A 1013 -12.90 -24.49 -14.67
N LEU A 1014 -13.11 -23.45 -15.48
CA LEU A 1014 -14.33 -23.32 -16.30
C LEU A 1014 -14.30 -24.23 -17.54
N VAL A 1015 -15.24 -25.18 -17.61
CA VAL A 1015 -15.49 -26.01 -18.81
C VAL A 1015 -16.53 -25.35 -19.73
N GLY A 1016 -17.55 -24.72 -19.14
CA GLY A 1016 -18.56 -23.95 -19.87
C GLY A 1016 -19.68 -23.45 -18.96
N TYR A 1017 -20.54 -22.56 -19.45
CA TYR A 1017 -21.63 -21.98 -18.67
C TYR A 1017 -22.95 -21.80 -19.45
N PHE A 1018 -24.03 -21.69 -18.68
CA PHE A 1018 -25.41 -21.45 -19.09
C PHE A 1018 -25.89 -20.12 -18.50
N LYS A 1019 -26.63 -19.32 -19.28
CA LYS A 1019 -27.28 -18.09 -18.81
C LYS A 1019 -28.65 -18.44 -18.17
N THR A 1020 -29.11 -17.70 -17.17
CA THR A 1020 -30.44 -17.95 -16.55
C THR A 1020 -31.59 -17.48 -17.43
N LYS A 1021 -32.75 -18.16 -17.31
CA LYS A 1021 -34.00 -17.76 -17.96
C LYS A 1021 -34.55 -16.47 -17.36
N SER A 1022 -35.19 -15.64 -18.19
CA SER A 1022 -35.82 -14.37 -17.78
C SER A 1022 -37.06 -14.51 -16.87
N ARG A 1023 -37.51 -15.74 -16.62
CA ARG A 1023 -38.47 -16.09 -15.56
C ARG A 1023 -37.99 -17.37 -14.89
N LEU A 1024 -37.55 -17.25 -13.64
CA LEU A 1024 -37.11 -18.38 -12.84
C LEU A 1024 -38.32 -19.16 -12.32
N LYS A 1025 -38.26 -20.48 -12.42
CA LYS A 1025 -39.14 -21.44 -11.74
C LYS A 1025 -38.24 -22.42 -11.00
N ALA A 1026 -38.62 -22.82 -9.79
CA ALA A 1026 -37.87 -23.81 -9.02
C ALA A 1026 -37.65 -25.10 -9.84
N GLY A 1027 -36.39 -25.42 -10.12
CA GLY A 1027 -35.96 -26.53 -10.96
C GLY A 1027 -35.99 -26.26 -12.47
N ASP A 1028 -36.30 -25.06 -12.95
CA ASP A 1028 -36.16 -24.65 -14.36
C ASP A 1028 -35.60 -23.21 -14.49
N GLU A 1029 -34.41 -22.98 -13.94
CA GLU A 1029 -33.75 -21.67 -13.86
C GLU A 1029 -32.80 -21.37 -15.02
N LEU A 1030 -32.25 -22.40 -15.69
CA LEU A 1030 -31.18 -22.26 -16.68
C LEU A 1030 -31.69 -22.34 -18.13
N ASP A 1031 -31.14 -21.51 -19.01
CA ASP A 1031 -31.33 -21.67 -20.46
C ASP A 1031 -30.31 -22.68 -21.01
N LEU A 1032 -30.74 -23.93 -21.05
CA LEU A 1032 -29.98 -25.07 -21.53
C LEU A 1032 -30.00 -25.20 -23.07
N SER A 1033 -30.48 -24.19 -23.81
CA SER A 1033 -30.45 -24.20 -25.28
C SER A 1033 -29.04 -23.95 -25.86
N LYS A 1034 -28.17 -23.28 -25.11
CA LYS A 1034 -26.80 -22.93 -25.49
C LYS A 1034 -25.83 -23.20 -24.35
N ILE A 1035 -24.61 -23.61 -24.69
CA ILE A 1035 -23.49 -23.74 -23.74
C ILE A 1035 -22.36 -22.82 -24.20
N PHE A 1036 -22.06 -21.81 -23.40
CA PHE A 1036 -20.95 -20.92 -23.66
C PHE A 1036 -19.65 -21.61 -23.21
N THR A 1037 -18.73 -21.85 -24.13
CA THR A 1037 -17.45 -22.54 -23.85
C THR A 1037 -16.34 -22.03 -24.78
N TYR A 1038 -15.08 -22.24 -24.41
CA TYR A 1038 -13.94 -22.08 -25.32
C TYR A 1038 -13.77 -23.33 -26.21
N TYR A 1039 -14.24 -24.49 -25.77
CA TYR A 1039 -13.90 -25.80 -26.35
C TYR A 1039 -14.84 -26.23 -27.50
N THR A 1040 -15.16 -25.33 -28.43
CA THR A 1040 -16.19 -25.50 -29.48
C THR A 1040 -15.80 -26.45 -30.62
N GLY A 1041 -14.58 -26.35 -31.14
CA GLY A 1041 -14.12 -27.11 -32.31
C GLY A 1041 -14.81 -26.73 -33.63
N ASN A 1042 -14.62 -27.56 -34.66
CA ASN A 1042 -15.01 -27.28 -36.05
C ASN A 1042 -16.54 -27.42 -36.34
N ASN A 1043 -17.43 -27.15 -35.38
CA ASN A 1043 -18.86 -27.49 -35.47
C ASN A 1043 -19.79 -26.26 -35.32
N PRO A 1044 -19.89 -25.39 -36.35
CA PRO A 1044 -20.53 -24.07 -36.27
C PRO A 1044 -22.08 -24.09 -36.18
N THR A 1045 -22.70 -25.26 -36.07
CA THR A 1045 -24.18 -25.41 -35.99
C THR A 1045 -24.63 -26.24 -34.78
N GLY A 1046 -23.76 -26.43 -33.78
CA GLY A 1046 -24.09 -27.11 -32.52
C GLY A 1046 -24.71 -26.19 -31.45
N PRO A 1047 -24.96 -26.71 -30.23
CA PRO A 1047 -25.41 -25.91 -29.09
C PRO A 1047 -24.28 -25.16 -28.37
N LEU A 1048 -23.02 -25.40 -28.77
CA LEU A 1048 -21.86 -24.71 -28.19
C LEU A 1048 -21.71 -23.34 -28.84
N GLU A 1049 -21.54 -22.30 -28.02
CA GLU A 1049 -21.20 -20.95 -28.47
C GLU A 1049 -19.82 -20.57 -27.93
N GLU A 1050 -18.96 -20.07 -28.82
CA GLU A 1050 -17.57 -19.73 -28.49
C GLU A 1050 -17.51 -18.48 -27.60
N ILE A 1051 -16.88 -18.59 -26.43
CA ILE A 1051 -16.67 -17.43 -25.54
C ILE A 1051 -15.63 -16.50 -26.18
N SER A 1052 -16.08 -15.34 -26.65
CA SER A 1052 -15.28 -14.37 -27.38
C SER A 1052 -15.66 -12.94 -26.98
N THR A 1053 -14.91 -11.94 -27.46
CA THR A 1053 -15.22 -10.50 -27.24
C THR A 1053 -16.64 -10.12 -27.65
N THR A 1054 -17.26 -10.87 -28.56
CA THR A 1054 -18.63 -10.62 -29.05
C THR A 1054 -19.76 -11.06 -28.12
N ASN A 1055 -19.49 -11.86 -27.07
CA ASN A 1055 -20.55 -12.45 -26.23
C ASN A 1055 -20.24 -12.57 -24.72
N PHE A 1056 -19.17 -11.90 -24.24
CA PHE A 1056 -18.91 -11.74 -22.81
C PHE A 1056 -20.15 -11.15 -22.08
N PRO A 1057 -20.42 -11.56 -20.83
CA PRO A 1057 -21.44 -10.91 -20.01
C PRO A 1057 -21.03 -9.47 -19.63
N ASP A 1058 -21.91 -8.52 -19.91
CA ASP A 1058 -21.85 -7.15 -19.40
C ASP A 1058 -22.38 -7.06 -17.97
N PHE A 1059 -21.64 -6.37 -17.10
CA PHE A 1059 -22.05 -6.05 -15.74
C PHE A 1059 -22.32 -4.55 -15.58
N GLN A 1060 -23.35 -4.23 -14.80
CA GLN A 1060 -23.63 -2.87 -14.33
C GLN A 1060 -23.19 -2.72 -12.88
N ALA A 1061 -22.68 -1.54 -12.52
CA ALA A 1061 -22.36 -1.23 -11.13
C ALA A 1061 -23.66 -1.03 -10.32
N PHE A 1062 -23.67 -1.50 -9.08
CA PHE A 1062 -24.77 -1.25 -8.14
C PHE A 1062 -24.26 -0.77 -6.78
N TRP A 1063 -25.13 -0.07 -6.06
CA TRP A 1063 -24.94 0.31 -4.66
C TRP A 1063 -26.31 0.30 -3.96
N LEU A 1064 -26.34 -0.13 -2.70
CA LEU A 1064 -27.56 -0.15 -1.89
C LEU A 1064 -27.46 0.91 -0.78
N LYS A 1065 -28.36 1.89 -0.83
CA LYS A 1065 -28.48 3.01 0.12
C LYS A 1065 -28.99 2.51 1.49
N PRO A 1066 -28.16 2.39 2.56
CA PRO A 1066 -28.55 1.81 3.85
C PRO A 1066 -29.72 2.52 4.55
N ASP A 1067 -29.73 3.85 4.56
CA ASP A 1067 -30.81 4.64 5.19
C ASP A 1067 -32.19 4.40 4.54
N SER A 1068 -32.23 4.02 3.25
CA SER A 1068 -33.49 3.75 2.54
C SER A 1068 -34.26 2.53 3.07
N TYR A 1069 -33.59 1.64 3.80
CA TYR A 1069 -34.20 0.44 4.38
C TYR A 1069 -34.93 0.72 5.69
N ILE A 1070 -34.50 1.75 6.42
CA ILE A 1070 -35.17 2.24 7.64
C ILE A 1070 -36.27 3.26 7.27
N GLU A 1071 -36.11 3.99 6.15
CA GLU A 1071 -37.12 4.93 5.62
C GLU A 1071 -38.44 4.26 5.21
N ARG A 1072 -38.43 2.94 5.00
CA ARG A 1072 -39.63 2.11 4.76
C ARG A 1072 -40.48 1.88 6.02
N GLY A 1073 -40.00 2.27 7.20
CA GLY A 1073 -40.66 2.05 8.50
C GLY A 1073 -40.19 0.78 9.24
N ASN A 1074 -39.17 0.11 8.72
CA ASN A 1074 -38.57 -1.09 9.31
C ASN A 1074 -37.70 -0.75 10.54
N ASP A 1075 -37.59 -1.70 11.48
CA ASP A 1075 -36.54 -1.66 12.50
C ASP A 1075 -35.15 -2.02 11.92
N ALA A 1076 -34.08 -1.92 12.72
CA ALA A 1076 -32.71 -2.17 12.27
C ALA A 1076 -32.46 -3.63 11.84
N GLN A 1077 -33.15 -4.61 12.41
CA GLN A 1077 -33.01 -6.03 12.05
C GLN A 1077 -33.78 -6.37 10.78
N GLN A 1078 -35.01 -5.83 10.66
CA GLN A 1078 -35.82 -5.92 9.45
C GLN A 1078 -35.13 -5.22 8.26
N GLY A 1079 -34.58 -4.02 8.50
CA GLY A 1079 -33.79 -3.28 7.52
C GLY A 1079 -32.54 -4.04 7.07
N ALA A 1080 -31.81 -4.67 7.99
CA ALA A 1080 -30.66 -5.50 7.66
C ALA A 1080 -31.04 -6.77 6.87
N GLN A 1081 -32.19 -7.38 7.16
CA GLN A 1081 -32.71 -8.51 6.38
C GLN A 1081 -33.12 -8.09 4.96
N GLU A 1082 -33.80 -6.96 4.78
CA GLU A 1082 -34.10 -6.43 3.45
C GLU A 1082 -32.85 -6.03 2.67
N PHE A 1083 -31.90 -5.34 3.31
CA PHE A 1083 -30.62 -4.94 2.71
C PHE A 1083 -29.86 -6.17 2.19
N PHE A 1084 -29.75 -7.22 3.02
CA PHE A 1084 -29.07 -8.46 2.63
C PHE A 1084 -29.83 -9.24 1.55
N ARG A 1085 -31.18 -9.24 1.56
CA ARG A 1085 -31.98 -9.80 0.47
C ARG A 1085 -31.68 -9.10 -0.86
N ASP A 1086 -31.81 -7.77 -0.87
CA ASP A 1086 -31.63 -6.97 -2.08
C ASP A 1086 -30.18 -7.05 -2.62
N TRP A 1087 -29.20 -7.18 -1.73
CA TRP A 1087 -27.80 -7.45 -2.08
C TRP A 1087 -27.64 -8.81 -2.77
N ASN A 1088 -28.27 -9.87 -2.26
CA ASN A 1088 -28.27 -11.18 -2.94
C ASN A 1088 -29.02 -11.15 -4.29
N CYS A 1089 -29.99 -10.25 -4.47
CA CYS A 1089 -30.69 -10.05 -5.74
C CYS A 1089 -29.85 -9.31 -6.80
N ALA A 1090 -28.71 -8.71 -6.44
CA ALA A 1090 -27.81 -8.04 -7.38
C ALA A 1090 -26.83 -9.00 -8.10
N PHE A 1091 -26.76 -10.26 -7.70
CA PHE A 1091 -25.95 -11.27 -8.39
C PHE A 1091 -26.60 -11.72 -9.70
N GLN A 1092 -25.88 -11.53 -10.82
CA GLN A 1092 -26.16 -12.25 -12.05
C GLN A 1092 -25.70 -13.69 -11.88
N VAL A 1093 -26.65 -14.63 -11.91
CA VAL A 1093 -26.39 -16.06 -11.70
C VAL A 1093 -26.18 -16.76 -13.04
N PHE A 1094 -25.22 -17.68 -13.06
CA PHE A 1094 -24.94 -18.58 -14.18
C PHE A 1094 -24.89 -20.02 -13.66
N GLY A 1095 -25.38 -20.96 -14.47
CA GLY A 1095 -25.06 -22.37 -14.27
C GLY A 1095 -23.69 -22.65 -14.88
N MET A 1096 -22.72 -23.13 -14.11
CA MET A 1096 -21.36 -23.37 -14.60
C MET A 1096 -20.99 -24.85 -14.45
N ILE A 1097 -20.36 -25.41 -15.49
CA ILE A 1097 -19.68 -26.70 -15.46
C ILE A 1097 -18.22 -26.39 -15.13
N ILE A 1098 -17.74 -26.89 -13.99
CA ILE A 1098 -16.41 -26.59 -13.47
C ILE A 1098 -15.65 -27.84 -13.04
N ASP A 1099 -14.32 -27.77 -13.05
CA ASP A 1099 -13.47 -28.62 -12.23
C ASP A 1099 -13.61 -28.19 -10.74
N PRO A 1100 -13.96 -29.11 -9.82
CA PRO A 1100 -14.18 -28.77 -8.41
C PRO A 1100 -12.90 -28.48 -7.59
N PHE A 1101 -11.71 -28.70 -8.14
CA PHE A 1101 -10.44 -28.55 -7.42
C PHE A 1101 -9.79 -27.16 -7.60
N VAL A 1102 -10.00 -26.53 -8.76
CA VAL A 1102 -9.47 -25.22 -9.18
C VAL A 1102 -10.55 -24.12 -9.19
N PRO A 1103 -10.20 -22.83 -9.10
CA PRO A 1103 -11.17 -21.73 -9.17
C PRO A 1103 -11.61 -21.42 -10.61
N VAL A 1104 -12.78 -20.79 -10.76
CA VAL A 1104 -13.13 -20.01 -11.96
C VAL A 1104 -12.69 -18.56 -11.74
N THR A 1105 -12.01 -17.99 -12.73
CA THR A 1105 -11.51 -16.61 -12.73
C THR A 1105 -12.41 -15.69 -13.55
N ALA A 1106 -12.64 -14.47 -13.06
CA ALA A 1106 -13.25 -13.38 -13.82
C ALA A 1106 -12.18 -12.35 -14.20
N TYR A 1107 -12.10 -12.02 -15.50
CA TYR A 1107 -11.14 -11.10 -16.09
C TYR A 1107 -11.84 -9.88 -16.70
N SER A 1108 -11.50 -8.68 -16.23
CA SER A 1108 -11.80 -7.42 -16.91
C SER A 1108 -10.78 -6.38 -16.45
N SER A 1109 -9.87 -5.95 -17.32
CA SER A 1109 -8.61 -5.30 -16.90
C SER A 1109 -8.73 -3.83 -16.47
N MET A 1110 -9.97 -3.31 -16.31
CA MET A 1110 -10.25 -2.08 -15.57
C MET A 1110 -10.66 -2.34 -14.10
N LEU A 1111 -10.79 -3.61 -13.73
CA LEU A 1111 -11.19 -4.10 -12.41
C LEU A 1111 -10.16 -5.15 -11.93
N PRO A 1112 -10.10 -5.47 -10.63
CA PRO A 1112 -9.27 -6.57 -10.15
C PRO A 1112 -9.79 -7.91 -10.68
N MET A 1113 -8.87 -8.83 -10.99
CA MET A 1113 -9.23 -10.23 -11.29
C MET A 1113 -9.71 -10.93 -10.02
N ASN A 1114 -10.79 -11.69 -10.16
CA ASN A 1114 -11.50 -12.26 -9.03
C ASN A 1114 -11.76 -13.75 -9.23
N ASN A 1115 -11.31 -14.56 -8.26
CA ASN A 1115 -11.46 -16.01 -8.26
C ASN A 1115 -12.66 -16.44 -7.40
N LEU A 1116 -13.37 -17.48 -7.87
CA LEU A 1116 -14.45 -18.18 -7.16
C LEU A 1116 -14.10 -19.69 -7.11
N ARG A 1117 -14.13 -20.30 -5.91
CA ARG A 1117 -13.71 -21.70 -5.69
C ARG A 1117 -14.73 -22.46 -4.85
N LEU A 1118 -14.96 -23.75 -5.16
CA LEU A 1118 -15.72 -24.64 -4.26
C LEU A 1118 -14.93 -24.93 -2.96
N PRO A 1119 -15.55 -24.79 -1.77
CA PRO A 1119 -14.94 -25.17 -0.51
C PRO A 1119 -14.67 -26.70 -0.45
N PRO A 1120 -13.49 -27.18 -0.02
CA PRO A 1120 -13.12 -28.61 -0.10
C PRO A 1120 -14.12 -29.59 0.54
N TRP A 1121 -14.75 -29.18 1.66
CA TRP A 1121 -15.73 -30.00 2.38
C TRP A 1121 -16.96 -30.37 1.54
N THR A 1122 -17.27 -29.61 0.49
CA THR A 1122 -18.42 -29.85 -0.40
C THR A 1122 -18.28 -31.14 -1.19
N TRP A 1123 -17.06 -31.49 -1.62
CA TRP A 1123 -16.80 -32.65 -2.46
C TRP A 1123 -16.13 -33.81 -1.72
N GLN A 1124 -15.38 -33.56 -0.63
CA GLN A 1124 -14.74 -34.61 0.18
C GLN A 1124 -15.74 -35.71 0.61
N LYS A 1125 -16.89 -35.30 1.17
CA LYS A 1125 -17.97 -36.19 1.65
C LYS A 1125 -18.70 -36.97 0.55
N ALA A 1126 -18.45 -36.66 -0.73
CA ALA A 1126 -18.95 -37.42 -1.87
C ALA A 1126 -17.98 -38.55 -2.27
N PHE A 1127 -16.66 -38.28 -2.30
CA PHE A 1127 -15.66 -39.28 -2.66
C PHE A 1127 -15.48 -40.38 -1.61
N GLU A 1128 -15.74 -40.07 -0.33
CA GLU A 1128 -15.80 -41.04 0.79
C GLU A 1128 -16.75 -42.24 0.54
N LYS A 1129 -17.67 -42.14 -0.43
CA LYS A 1129 -18.74 -43.12 -0.68
C LYS A 1129 -18.62 -43.85 -2.02
N MET A 1130 -17.55 -43.63 -2.79
CA MET A 1130 -17.38 -44.22 -4.12
C MET A 1130 -16.58 -45.54 -4.07
N THR A 1131 -16.99 -46.51 -4.90
CA THR A 1131 -16.35 -47.84 -5.01
C THR A 1131 -16.12 -48.22 -6.47
N ALA A 1132 -14.99 -48.88 -6.77
CA ALA A 1132 -14.65 -49.30 -8.12
C ALA A 1132 -15.51 -50.49 -8.61
N PHE A 1133 -15.82 -50.47 -9.92
CA PHE A 1133 -16.70 -51.41 -10.60
C PHE A 1133 -16.14 -51.64 -12.02
N PHE A 1134 -15.96 -52.89 -12.42
CA PHE A 1134 -15.35 -53.26 -13.70
C PHE A 1134 -16.22 -54.29 -14.43
N HIS A 1135 -16.28 -54.22 -15.76
CA HIS A 1135 -16.79 -55.34 -16.56
C HIS A 1135 -15.64 -56.28 -16.95
N MET A 1136 -15.90 -57.59 -17.03
CA MET A 1136 -14.88 -58.57 -17.40
C MET A 1136 -15.51 -59.77 -18.13
N GLY A 1137 -15.02 -60.06 -19.33
CA GLY A 1137 -15.48 -61.19 -20.13
C GLY A 1137 -15.08 -61.08 -21.61
N PRO A 1138 -15.29 -62.14 -22.39
CA PRO A 1138 -15.60 -63.50 -21.95
C PRO A 1138 -14.36 -64.19 -21.34
N THR A 1139 -14.46 -64.61 -20.07
CA THR A 1139 -13.42 -65.32 -19.33
C THR A 1139 -13.69 -66.82 -19.39
N ILE A 1140 -12.71 -67.64 -19.77
CA ILE A 1140 -12.87 -69.09 -19.78
C ILE A 1140 -12.60 -69.64 -18.37
N VAL A 1141 -13.59 -70.31 -17.79
CA VAL A 1141 -13.52 -71.03 -16.52
C VAL A 1141 -13.51 -72.54 -16.73
N SER A 1142 -12.84 -73.28 -15.85
CA SER A 1142 -12.64 -74.73 -15.99
C SER A 1142 -13.90 -75.55 -15.79
N ASP A 1143 -14.87 -75.00 -15.05
CA ASP A 1143 -16.11 -75.63 -14.62
C ASP A 1143 -17.22 -74.58 -14.78
N ASP A 1144 -18.43 -75.00 -15.17
CA ASP A 1144 -19.53 -74.07 -15.46
C ASP A 1144 -20.10 -73.40 -14.19
N VAL A 1145 -20.62 -72.19 -14.32
CA VAL A 1145 -21.39 -71.53 -13.26
C VAL A 1145 -22.71 -72.28 -13.04
N GLN A 1146 -23.18 -72.38 -11.79
CA GLN A 1146 -24.32 -73.23 -11.46
C GLN A 1146 -25.61 -72.81 -12.18
N GLN A 1147 -26.06 -73.65 -13.11
CA GLN A 1147 -27.31 -73.46 -13.87
C GLN A 1147 -28.55 -73.80 -13.02
N TYR A 1148 -28.98 -72.87 -12.16
CA TYR A 1148 -30.26 -72.96 -11.44
C TYR A 1148 -31.08 -71.68 -11.57
N TYR A 1149 -32.32 -71.81 -12.05
CA TYR A 1149 -33.27 -70.69 -12.20
C TYR A 1149 -33.81 -70.24 -10.84
N HIS A 1150 -33.08 -69.34 -10.17
CA HIS A 1150 -33.45 -68.74 -8.90
C HIS A 1150 -34.02 -67.34 -9.07
N SER A 1151 -35.34 -67.25 -9.28
CA SER A 1151 -36.06 -65.96 -9.28
C SER A 1151 -36.08 -65.25 -7.91
N ASP A 1152 -35.67 -65.95 -6.84
CA ASP A 1152 -35.50 -65.41 -5.49
C ASP A 1152 -34.11 -64.79 -5.20
N LYS A 1153 -33.20 -64.76 -6.20
CA LYS A 1153 -31.78 -64.34 -6.05
C LYS A 1153 -31.33 -63.21 -6.99
N ALA A 1154 -32.27 -62.52 -7.66
CA ALA A 1154 -31.95 -61.31 -8.42
C ALA A 1154 -31.58 -60.14 -7.49
N LEU A 1155 -30.55 -59.38 -7.85
CA LEU A 1155 -30.08 -58.22 -7.08
C LEU A 1155 -31.09 -57.05 -7.12
N SER A 1156 -31.37 -56.45 -5.97
CA SER A 1156 -32.21 -55.26 -5.84
C SER A 1156 -31.41 -53.96 -6.03
N ALA A 1157 -32.10 -52.85 -6.32
CA ALA A 1157 -31.46 -51.55 -6.55
C ALA A 1157 -30.76 -50.95 -5.31
N ASP A 1158 -31.04 -51.46 -4.11
CA ASP A 1158 -30.50 -51.05 -2.82
C ASP A 1158 -29.46 -52.03 -2.22
N TYR A 1159 -29.01 -53.00 -3.03
CA TYR A 1159 -28.03 -54.05 -2.70
C TYR A 1159 -26.72 -53.52 -2.08
N LYS A 1160 -26.21 -54.23 -1.06
CA LYS A 1160 -25.01 -53.86 -0.29
C LYS A 1160 -24.12 -55.07 0.00
N LEU A 1161 -22.87 -54.99 -0.46
CA LEU A 1161 -21.79 -55.95 -0.20
C LEU A 1161 -21.09 -55.77 1.16
N TYR A 1162 -21.47 -54.73 1.92
CA TYR A 1162 -20.86 -54.34 3.19
C TYR A 1162 -21.89 -53.59 4.06
N PRO A 1163 -21.92 -53.75 5.39
CA PRO A 1163 -21.03 -54.57 6.22
C PRO A 1163 -21.30 -56.10 6.11
N PRO A 1164 -20.41 -56.96 6.65
CA PRO A 1164 -20.48 -58.42 6.45
C PRO A 1164 -21.76 -59.12 6.93
N SER A 1165 -22.58 -58.46 7.75
CA SER A 1165 -23.89 -58.96 8.20
C SER A 1165 -24.95 -59.06 7.09
N SER A 1166 -24.66 -58.58 5.88
CA SER A 1166 -25.55 -58.65 4.71
C SER A 1166 -24.86 -59.14 3.44
N ASP A 1167 -23.85 -60.02 3.56
CA ASP A 1167 -23.15 -60.53 2.37
C ASP A 1167 -24.06 -61.48 1.56
N GLN A 1168 -24.66 -60.97 0.48
CA GLN A 1168 -25.64 -61.70 -0.34
C GLN A 1168 -24.99 -62.66 -1.37
N THR A 1169 -23.66 -62.83 -1.38
CA THR A 1169 -23.01 -63.80 -2.28
C THR A 1169 -23.37 -65.24 -1.92
N ILE A 1170 -23.69 -66.07 -2.92
CA ILE A 1170 -24.17 -67.45 -2.72
C ILE A 1170 -23.07 -68.33 -2.07
N GLU A 1171 -23.35 -68.88 -0.88
CA GLU A 1171 -22.43 -69.80 -0.19
C GLU A 1171 -22.06 -71.01 -1.07
N GLY A 1172 -20.76 -71.33 -1.11
CA GLY A 1172 -20.23 -72.44 -1.91
C GLY A 1172 -20.11 -72.16 -3.42
N SER A 1173 -20.67 -71.06 -3.94
CA SER A 1173 -20.53 -70.67 -5.34
C SER A 1173 -19.39 -69.67 -5.52
N ALA A 1174 -18.32 -70.10 -6.19
CA ALA A 1174 -17.07 -69.36 -6.31
C ALA A 1174 -16.51 -69.41 -7.74
N VAL A 1175 -16.38 -68.24 -8.38
CA VAL A 1175 -15.87 -68.12 -9.75
C VAL A 1175 -14.33 -68.13 -9.74
N GLY A 1176 -13.73 -68.99 -10.56
CA GLY A 1176 -12.28 -69.23 -10.60
C GLY A 1176 -11.50 -68.14 -11.32
N ILE A 1177 -11.32 -66.98 -10.68
CA ILE A 1177 -10.58 -65.81 -11.20
C ILE A 1177 -9.35 -65.54 -10.31
N PRO A 1178 -8.18 -65.16 -10.85
CA PRO A 1178 -6.99 -64.81 -10.05
C PRO A 1178 -7.27 -63.66 -9.05
N SER A 1179 -7.20 -63.95 -7.76
CA SER A 1179 -7.53 -62.97 -6.71
C SER A 1179 -6.39 -61.97 -6.46
N LEU A 1180 -6.64 -60.68 -6.66
CA LEU A 1180 -5.79 -59.60 -6.16
C LEU A 1180 -5.77 -59.63 -4.61
N GLN A 1181 -4.59 -59.71 -4.00
CA GLN A 1181 -4.46 -59.96 -2.55
C GLN A 1181 -4.88 -58.79 -1.65
N SER A 1182 -5.06 -57.58 -2.20
CA SER A 1182 -5.23 -56.34 -1.43
C SER A 1182 -6.68 -55.96 -1.07
N ALA A 1183 -7.69 -56.65 -1.60
CA ALA A 1183 -9.09 -56.26 -1.39
C ALA A 1183 -10.11 -57.41 -1.57
N SER A 1184 -11.31 -57.22 -1.03
CA SER A 1184 -12.45 -58.13 -1.18
C SER A 1184 -13.34 -57.73 -2.36
N TRP A 1185 -13.65 -58.68 -3.23
CA TRP A 1185 -14.40 -58.48 -4.47
C TRP A 1185 -15.59 -59.46 -4.57
N ALA A 1186 -16.56 -59.15 -5.43
CA ALA A 1186 -17.66 -60.01 -5.84
C ALA A 1186 -17.77 -60.08 -7.36
N TRP A 1187 -18.28 -61.21 -7.88
CA TRP A 1187 -18.63 -61.39 -9.29
C TRP A 1187 -20.13 -61.24 -9.49
N LEU A 1188 -20.58 -60.46 -10.48
CA LEU A 1188 -21.99 -60.31 -10.82
C LEU A 1188 -22.29 -61.03 -12.13
N GLN A 1189 -22.98 -62.17 -12.04
CA GLN A 1189 -23.28 -63.05 -13.16
C GLN A 1189 -24.66 -62.73 -13.75
N PRO A 1190 -24.77 -62.38 -15.05
CA PRO A 1190 -26.04 -62.28 -15.76
C PRO A 1190 -26.72 -63.64 -15.92
N PHE A 1191 -28.06 -63.65 -15.82
CA PHE A 1191 -28.96 -64.74 -16.18
C PHE A 1191 -30.27 -64.19 -16.78
N ILE A 1192 -31.00 -65.02 -17.53
CA ILE A 1192 -32.31 -64.65 -18.11
C ILE A 1192 -33.41 -65.26 -17.26
N ASN A 1193 -34.45 -64.47 -16.96
CA ASN A 1193 -35.63 -64.93 -16.24
C ASN A 1193 -36.78 -65.18 -17.22
N ALA A 1194 -37.54 -66.25 -17.03
CA ALA A 1194 -38.53 -66.74 -18.01
C ALA A 1194 -39.75 -65.82 -18.23
N THR A 1195 -39.79 -64.66 -17.56
CA THR A 1195 -40.85 -63.65 -17.65
C THR A 1195 -40.35 -62.24 -18.00
N SER A 1196 -39.07 -62.06 -18.36
CA SER A 1196 -38.54 -60.76 -18.81
C SER A 1196 -37.33 -60.91 -19.74
N ASP A 1197 -37.38 -60.27 -20.92
CA ASP A 1197 -36.30 -60.31 -21.92
C ASP A 1197 -35.01 -59.55 -21.52
N ASN A 1198 -35.04 -58.79 -20.41
CA ASN A 1198 -33.86 -58.13 -19.86
C ASN A 1198 -33.06 -59.08 -18.95
N PRO A 1199 -31.73 -59.15 -19.06
CA PRO A 1199 -30.89 -59.97 -18.18
C PRO A 1199 -30.90 -59.43 -16.74
N GLN A 1200 -31.08 -60.32 -15.77
CA GLN A 1200 -30.95 -60.05 -14.34
C GLN A 1200 -29.58 -60.51 -13.84
N TYR A 1201 -29.10 -59.96 -12.73
CA TYR A 1201 -27.77 -60.27 -12.19
C TYR A 1201 -27.87 -60.89 -10.78
N MET A 1202 -26.96 -61.81 -10.48
CA MET A 1202 -26.77 -62.41 -9.15
C MET A 1202 -25.30 -62.29 -8.70
N ALA A 1203 -25.06 -62.19 -7.39
CA ALA A 1203 -23.71 -62.03 -6.84
C ALA A 1203 -23.08 -63.36 -6.38
N LEU A 1204 -21.86 -63.64 -6.85
CA LEU A 1204 -21.08 -64.84 -6.54
C LEU A 1204 -19.74 -64.46 -5.88
N GLY A 1205 -19.17 -65.38 -5.12
CA GLY A 1205 -17.82 -65.22 -4.55
C GLY A 1205 -16.72 -65.44 -5.58
N LEU A 1206 -15.48 -65.05 -5.25
CA LEU A 1206 -14.28 -65.41 -6.01
C LEU A 1206 -13.56 -66.60 -5.37
N GLY A 1207 -13.20 -67.59 -6.17
CA GLY A 1207 -12.43 -68.76 -5.75
C GLY A 1207 -10.93 -68.55 -5.91
N LYS A 1208 -10.12 -69.05 -4.97
CA LYS A 1208 -8.65 -69.04 -5.09
C LYS A 1208 -8.17 -70.05 -6.12
N VAL A 1209 -7.69 -69.56 -7.27
CA VAL A 1209 -7.00 -70.37 -8.29
C VAL A 1209 -5.50 -70.49 -7.93
N ASP A 1210 -4.99 -71.71 -7.78
CA ASP A 1210 -3.54 -71.98 -7.62
C ASP A 1210 -2.82 -71.81 -8.96
N SER A 1211 -1.68 -71.12 -8.98
CA SER A 1211 -0.97 -70.66 -10.19
C SER A 1211 -0.15 -71.74 -10.92
N LYS A 1212 -0.57 -73.01 -10.80
CA LYS A 1212 0.10 -74.17 -11.39
C LYS A 1212 -0.76 -74.78 -12.51
N PRO A 1213 -0.20 -75.12 -13.68
CA PRO A 1213 -0.95 -75.70 -14.78
C PRO A 1213 -1.53 -77.06 -14.42
N LYS A 1214 -2.81 -77.28 -14.75
CA LYS A 1214 -3.55 -78.54 -14.52
C LYS A 1214 -4.14 -79.03 -15.83
N TYR A 1215 -4.00 -80.33 -16.10
CA TYR A 1215 -4.56 -80.98 -17.30
C TYR A 1215 -6.02 -81.39 -17.09
N GLN A 1216 -6.92 -80.41 -16.97
CA GLN A 1216 -8.37 -80.65 -16.98
C GLN A 1216 -8.84 -81.00 -18.41
N LYS A 1217 -9.96 -81.71 -18.52
CA LYS A 1217 -10.60 -82.05 -19.80
C LYS A 1217 -11.80 -81.14 -20.02
N GLY A 1218 -11.89 -80.54 -21.20
CA GLY A 1218 -13.07 -79.74 -21.59
C GLY A 1218 -14.31 -80.60 -21.89
N PRO A 1219 -15.45 -79.95 -22.25
CA PRO A 1219 -15.56 -78.52 -22.59
C PRO A 1219 -15.35 -77.59 -21.39
N TYR A 1220 -14.79 -76.40 -21.66
CA TYR A 1220 -14.72 -75.29 -20.71
C TYR A 1220 -15.81 -74.26 -21.06
N THR A 1221 -16.34 -73.54 -20.07
CA THR A 1221 -17.36 -72.50 -20.31
C THR A 1221 -16.73 -71.12 -20.35
N ALA A 1222 -17.22 -70.26 -21.25
CA ALA A 1222 -16.91 -68.84 -21.28
C ALA A 1222 -18.01 -68.06 -20.55
N ILE A 1223 -17.63 -67.22 -19.58
CA ILE A 1223 -18.54 -66.38 -18.79
C ILE A 1223 -18.21 -64.90 -18.91
N GLU A 1224 -19.22 -64.05 -18.83
CA GLU A 1224 -19.12 -62.59 -18.96
C GLU A 1224 -20.01 -61.95 -17.88
N GLY A 1225 -19.51 -60.91 -17.22
CA GLY A 1225 -20.13 -60.32 -16.04
C GLY A 1225 -19.28 -59.21 -15.42
N TYR A 1226 -19.61 -58.77 -14.21
CA TYR A 1226 -18.93 -57.66 -13.55
C TYR A 1226 -18.12 -58.07 -12.32
N LEU A 1227 -17.07 -57.31 -12.03
CA LEU A 1227 -16.23 -57.41 -10.86
C LEU A 1227 -16.40 -56.15 -10.01
N GLN A 1228 -17.03 -56.30 -8.83
CA GLN A 1228 -17.33 -55.19 -7.91
C GLN A 1228 -16.49 -55.28 -6.63
N LEU A 1229 -15.95 -54.15 -6.19
CA LEU A 1229 -15.25 -54.01 -4.91
C LEU A 1229 -16.26 -54.01 -3.75
N LYS A 1230 -16.07 -54.85 -2.72
CA LYS A 1230 -17.04 -54.97 -1.60
C LYS A 1230 -17.08 -53.72 -0.68
N ALA A 1231 -15.96 -53.03 -0.51
CA ALA A 1231 -15.85 -51.82 0.33
C ALA A 1231 -14.67 -50.92 -0.12
N PRO A 1232 -14.68 -49.60 0.15
CA PRO A 1232 -13.58 -48.70 -0.22
C PRO A 1232 -12.22 -49.10 0.39
N ILE A 1233 -11.15 -48.94 -0.38
CA ILE A 1233 -9.77 -49.20 0.08
C ILE A 1233 -9.20 -47.89 0.66
N ILE A 1234 -8.98 -47.87 1.97
CA ILE A 1234 -8.22 -46.83 2.70
C ILE A 1234 -6.83 -47.40 2.99
N ARG A 1235 -5.78 -46.57 2.96
CA ARG A 1235 -4.41 -47.02 3.28
C ARG A 1235 -4.32 -47.42 4.78
N PRO A 1236 -3.66 -48.53 5.16
CA PRO A 1236 -3.71 -49.03 6.54
C PRO A 1236 -3.09 -48.10 7.61
N GLU A 1237 -2.17 -47.22 7.20
CA GLU A 1237 -1.36 -46.41 8.13
C GLU A 1237 -2.20 -45.39 8.92
N ASP A 1238 -3.24 -44.83 8.30
CA ASP A 1238 -4.15 -43.86 8.94
C ASP A 1238 -5.21 -44.50 9.86
N ALA A 1239 -5.34 -45.83 9.86
CA ALA A 1239 -6.28 -46.54 10.73
C ALA A 1239 -5.74 -46.75 12.16
N ALA A 1240 -4.42 -46.61 12.37
CA ALA A 1240 -3.75 -46.94 13.63
C ALA A 1240 -3.58 -45.74 14.58
N SER A 1241 -3.60 -44.50 14.08
CA SER A 1241 -3.38 -43.27 14.87
C SER A 1241 -4.55 -42.94 15.81
N GLY A 1242 -5.74 -43.52 15.60
CA GLY A 1242 -6.95 -43.25 16.38
C GLY A 1242 -7.09 -43.99 17.71
N SER A 1243 -6.17 -44.89 18.11
CA SER A 1243 -6.40 -45.79 19.25
C SER A 1243 -5.16 -46.22 20.06
N ALA A 1244 -4.25 -45.27 20.37
CA ALA A 1244 -3.18 -45.50 21.35
C ALA A 1244 -2.94 -44.28 22.25
N GLY A 1245 -3.60 -44.25 23.41
CA GLY A 1245 -3.27 -43.31 24.49
C GLY A 1245 -2.23 -43.92 25.45
N PRO A 1246 -1.07 -43.27 25.69
CA PRO A 1246 -0.17 -43.67 26.75
C PRO A 1246 -0.67 -43.20 28.13
N GLY A 1247 -0.33 -43.95 29.17
CA GLY A 1247 -0.26 -43.49 30.55
C GLY A 1247 1.19 -43.41 31.02
#